data_AF-A0A8H6K553-F1
#
_entry.id   AF-A0A8H6K553-F1
#
_cell.length_a   1.000
_cell.length_b   1.000
_cell.length_c   1.000
_cell.angle_alpha   90.00
_cell.angle_beta   90.00
_cell.angle_gamma   90.00
#
_symmetry.space_group_name_H-M   'P 1'
#
loop_
_entity.id
_entity.type
_entity.pdbx_description
1 polymer ?
#
loop_
_entity_poly.entity_id
_entity_poly.type
_entity_poly.pdbx_seq_one_letter_code
_entity_poly.pdbx_strand_id
1 'polypeptide(L)'
;MLPFASLVCFFAVFAQVCAWGPRHSGHGPPGHYGGRQKHGASFTPDHILRVTYQNISIGCQTRMSVVINGTLYGPTLRLKPGRRSWIRVYNDMKEHNTTIHWHGLSQRMAPFSDGTPSASQWPIPPERFFDYEVYPLLSESGTYFYHSHVGFQAMTAAGPLIIGDNTKPPYAYDEERIVFLTDYFNKTDSTIEKGLIGTPFTWSGETNAVLINGVGVSIGEKAGVGNCKLPVINVEPGKTYRMRFVGATALSLVQMGIVDHDNFTIIAADGGYTKPHTENFMQLSSGQRFDAIFKAKSLEDLNGTTDYLIQLETKDRPKVYQGYGVLRYSKAKPQISKAPASPPLALSNETYNWAEYALEPLKPNRFPKASEVTRHITIDSRQLATQTTIWQINGLQWNETSSPYPGDKPYLINIFENGPAAIPNYTAAINNNGWDPITLTWPAKMGEVLEIVWQNTGSLVNNNGGVDFHPFHAHGGHFWDIGSGNGTYNATENEEKLKNYNPVRRDTTNLYRYGEKTSSGSDAGWRAWRIRVEDAGVWMIHCHILQHMVMGMQSVWVMGDYQDITGIPFADVAGYLEFGGNATGNATSAPTVIHFFDDGEEQHDFISVGSEGTLQRRGHLCDCLRWCKLSPPPIRTLADPSQLALFITGRAVYNVYFHPLRHYPGPRLWAASRLPWNLVNLKGNLAFRIRELHEKYGPVVRIAPDELSYTSSVAWKKIYGQRSPEFSKCFDGRGIAGPSVSNPAVRNGGIVTADQEPHARLRKAVLPAFSERALREQEEILQLYANKLMDQLRASSQSGAPQDLVKWFSLTAFDIISDLAFGQAAGCLDDASQPWLQVLGARAQGIVRYQFAIHYGLEGLLERLAPKAQKLALKKHGELTAGKVKRRLQQTETKKDFMSYILENRQADLSNADLVRMASAFIVAGSGTASTALSGIAYFLCSNPEKYLKLTQEIRSAFDKDSDITMASTGELRYLKAVIEEGLRIYPPSPSTLPRFVPGVGEEIEGKWVPAGTAVGVHQLSAAHSSANWARASEFIPERWLEGEEAFKTDDKSASQPFSFGPRNCIGKSMAYAELRIVLAKLFWNFDLELVGNSNDWVEQQKVYLIWQKVPLMVKCHKRR
;
A
#
# COMPACT_ATOMS: atom_id res chain seq x y z
N MET A 1 -3.09 -23.28 52.93
CA MET A 1 -2.24 -24.47 52.64
C MET A 1 -2.82 -25.16 51.41
N LEU A 2 -2.02 -25.21 50.35
CA LEU A 2 -2.22 -25.92 49.07
C LEU A 2 -2.35 -27.46 49.28
N PRO A 3 -2.61 -28.29 48.24
CA PRO A 3 -2.76 -27.96 46.80
C PRO A 3 -3.91 -28.70 46.07
N PHE A 4 -4.54 -28.18 45.01
CA PHE A 4 -3.99 -27.93 43.65
C PHE A 4 -3.38 -29.14 42.92
N ALA A 5 -3.35 -30.34 43.51
CA ALA A 5 -2.75 -31.53 42.89
C ALA A 5 -3.73 -32.30 41.97
N SER A 6 -5.04 -32.25 42.23
CA SER A 6 -5.99 -33.15 41.55
C SER A 6 -6.43 -32.70 40.15
N LEU A 7 -6.23 -31.44 39.77
CA LEU A 7 -6.59 -30.95 38.43
C LEU A 7 -5.45 -31.11 37.40
N VAL A 8 -4.21 -31.27 37.87
CA VAL A 8 -3.02 -31.46 37.01
C VAL A 8 -2.86 -32.93 36.59
N CYS A 9 -3.36 -33.88 37.38
CA CYS A 9 -3.25 -35.31 37.07
C CYS A 9 -4.13 -35.77 35.89
N PHE A 10 -5.22 -35.07 35.56
CA PHE A 10 -6.10 -35.52 34.44
C PHE A 10 -5.54 -35.13 33.06
N PHE A 11 -4.69 -34.10 32.97
CA PHE A 11 -4.03 -33.70 31.72
C PHE A 11 -2.74 -34.49 31.42
N ALA A 12 -2.17 -35.19 32.41
CA ALA A 12 -0.95 -35.97 32.24
C ALA A 12 -1.18 -37.34 31.55
N VAL A 13 -2.38 -37.92 31.67
CA VAL A 13 -2.65 -39.29 31.18
C VAL A 13 -2.93 -39.35 29.67
N PHE A 14 -3.33 -38.24 29.04
CA PHE A 14 -3.57 -38.20 27.58
C PHE A 14 -2.30 -37.95 26.75
N ALA A 15 -1.21 -37.50 27.39
CA ALA A 15 0.06 -37.20 26.70
C ALA A 15 0.96 -38.43 26.47
N GLN A 16 0.61 -39.60 27.01
CA GLN A 16 1.53 -40.74 27.14
C GLN A 16 1.25 -41.93 26.19
N VAL A 17 0.34 -41.81 25.21
CA VAL A 17 -0.04 -42.93 24.31
C VAL A 17 0.39 -42.77 22.84
N CYS A 18 1.04 -41.66 22.43
CA CYS A 18 1.45 -41.46 21.02
C CYS A 18 2.94 -41.14 20.83
N ALA A 19 3.84 -41.88 21.46
CA ALA A 19 5.29 -41.64 21.30
C ALA A 19 6.14 -42.92 21.30
N TRP A 20 5.91 -43.86 20.37
CA TRP A 20 6.91 -44.87 20.02
C TRP A 20 6.92 -45.11 18.50
N GLY A 21 7.99 -44.67 17.85
CA GLY A 21 8.32 -44.91 16.45
C GLY A 21 9.55 -44.06 16.06
N PRO A 22 10.64 -44.64 15.56
CA PRO A 22 11.90 -43.92 15.36
C PRO A 22 11.74 -42.89 14.23
N ARG A 23 11.83 -41.60 14.54
CA ARG A 23 11.91 -40.55 13.51
C ARG A 23 13.36 -40.33 13.12
N HIS A 24 13.71 -40.72 11.90
CA HIS A 24 14.87 -40.23 11.19
C HIS A 24 14.87 -38.70 11.16
N SER A 25 16.03 -38.11 11.45
CA SER A 25 16.34 -36.71 11.27
C SER A 25 16.47 -36.38 9.77
N GLY A 26 15.37 -35.95 9.16
CA GLY A 26 15.37 -35.29 7.85
C GLY A 26 14.87 -33.86 8.02
N HIS A 27 15.71 -32.88 7.69
CA HIS A 27 15.32 -31.48 7.54
C HIS A 27 14.75 -31.32 6.12
N GLY A 28 13.46 -31.02 6.02
CA GLY A 28 12.78 -30.66 4.77
C GLY A 28 11.78 -29.53 5.02
N PRO A 29 11.30 -28.83 3.97
CA PRO A 29 10.44 -27.65 4.13
C PRO A 29 9.05 -28.01 4.71
N PRO A 30 8.34 -27.07 5.37
CA PRO A 30 7.05 -27.36 5.99
C PRO A 30 6.01 -27.70 4.91
N GLY A 31 5.49 -28.93 4.96
CA GLY A 31 4.56 -29.48 3.97
C GLY A 31 3.11 -29.03 4.13
N HIS A 32 2.81 -27.78 3.80
CA HIS A 32 1.44 -27.33 3.51
C HIS A 32 1.44 -26.34 2.34
N TYR A 33 1.41 -26.86 1.10
CA TYR A 33 1.13 -26.06 -0.09
C TYR A 33 -0.38 -26.06 -0.34
N GLY A 34 -0.96 -24.89 -0.62
CA GLY A 34 -2.33 -24.77 -1.11
C GLY A 34 -2.37 -25.37 -2.52
N GLY A 35 -2.96 -26.57 -2.65
CA GLY A 35 -3.01 -27.30 -3.93
C GLY A 35 -3.57 -26.47 -5.10
N ARG A 36 -3.46 -27.00 -6.32
CA ARG A 36 -3.77 -26.31 -7.59
C ARG A 36 -5.04 -25.42 -7.53
N GLN A 37 -4.88 -24.14 -7.85
CA GLN A 37 -5.94 -23.15 -7.88
C GLN A 37 -6.07 -22.49 -9.26
N LYS A 38 -7.31 -22.30 -9.71
CA LYS A 38 -7.59 -21.61 -10.97
C LYS A 38 -7.84 -20.12 -10.72
N HIS A 39 -7.00 -19.27 -11.29
CA HIS A 39 -7.12 -17.80 -11.20
C HIS A 39 -8.10 -17.23 -12.23
N GLY A 40 -9.37 -17.66 -12.10
CA GLY A 40 -10.49 -17.29 -12.98
C GLY A 40 -10.98 -15.84 -12.82
N ALA A 41 -12.14 -15.52 -13.38
CA ALA A 41 -12.70 -14.16 -13.42
C ALA A 41 -12.93 -13.51 -12.03
N SER A 42 -13.00 -14.32 -10.96
CA SER A 42 -13.14 -13.85 -9.58
C SER A 42 -11.80 -13.54 -8.89
N PHE A 43 -10.68 -14.02 -9.43
CA PHE A 43 -9.36 -13.75 -8.90
C PHE A 43 -8.91 -12.34 -9.30
N THR A 44 -8.39 -11.58 -8.34
CA THR A 44 -7.83 -10.24 -8.58
C THR A 44 -6.40 -10.23 -8.05
N PRO A 45 -5.38 -10.07 -8.91
CA PRO A 45 -3.99 -9.94 -8.46
C PRO A 45 -3.79 -8.63 -7.68
N ASP A 46 -2.84 -8.60 -6.75
CA ASP A 46 -2.49 -7.40 -5.97
C ASP A 46 -1.88 -6.31 -6.87
N HIS A 47 -1.10 -6.73 -7.87
CA HIS A 47 -0.48 -5.84 -8.86
C HIS A 47 -0.63 -6.40 -10.28
N ILE A 48 -0.71 -5.49 -11.25
CA ILE A 48 -0.74 -5.81 -12.68
C ILE A 48 0.37 -5.04 -13.38
N LEU A 49 1.23 -5.80 -14.07
CA LEU A 49 2.25 -5.28 -14.98
C LEU A 49 1.89 -5.69 -16.40
N ARG A 50 1.88 -4.74 -17.34
CA ARG A 50 1.64 -4.97 -18.76
C ARG A 50 2.90 -4.61 -19.52
N VAL A 51 3.55 -5.61 -20.08
CA VAL A 51 4.78 -5.47 -20.87
C VAL A 51 4.37 -5.21 -22.31
N THR A 52 4.72 -4.04 -22.85
CA THR A 52 4.42 -3.63 -24.23
C THR A 52 5.69 -3.26 -24.97
N TYR A 53 5.64 -3.34 -26.31
CA TYR A 53 6.72 -2.90 -27.19
C TYR A 53 6.24 -1.70 -28.00
N GLN A 54 6.82 -0.54 -27.75
CA GLN A 54 6.32 0.73 -28.31
C GLN A 54 7.42 1.79 -28.42
N ASN A 55 7.17 2.79 -29.27
CA ASN A 55 8.04 3.96 -29.37
C ASN A 55 7.84 4.85 -28.14
N ILE A 56 8.93 5.13 -27.43
CA ILE A 56 8.94 6.05 -26.30
C ILE A 56 10.05 7.09 -26.46
N SER A 57 9.84 8.25 -25.84
CA SER A 57 10.89 9.28 -25.76
C SER A 57 11.78 9.02 -24.55
N ILE A 58 13.08 8.81 -24.80
CA ILE A 58 14.09 8.52 -23.79
C ILE A 58 15.29 9.41 -24.05
N GLY A 59 15.78 10.10 -23.01
CA GLY A 59 16.96 10.95 -23.16
C GLY A 59 16.79 12.01 -24.26
N CYS A 60 15.56 12.47 -24.51
CA CYS A 60 15.19 13.40 -25.59
C CYS A 60 15.25 12.84 -27.02
N GLN A 61 15.41 11.53 -27.18
CA GLN A 61 15.35 10.82 -28.46
C GLN A 61 14.17 9.85 -28.48
N THR A 62 13.77 9.36 -29.65
CA THR A 62 12.70 8.35 -29.76
C THR A 62 13.30 6.99 -30.07
N ARG A 63 12.88 5.97 -29.31
CA ARG A 63 13.35 4.59 -29.49
C ARG A 63 12.21 3.60 -29.26
N MET A 64 12.11 2.60 -30.14
CA MET A 64 11.24 1.45 -29.92
C MET A 64 11.82 0.60 -28.78
N SER A 65 11.06 0.45 -27.69
CA SER A 65 11.55 -0.18 -26.46
C SER A 65 10.47 -1.02 -25.79
N VAL A 66 10.91 -2.05 -25.04
CA VAL A 66 10.03 -2.82 -24.16
C VAL A 66 9.82 -2.03 -22.87
N VAL A 67 8.56 -1.78 -22.48
CA VAL A 67 8.21 -0.99 -21.29
C VAL A 67 7.14 -1.67 -20.47
N ILE A 68 7.03 -1.26 -19.21
CA ILE A 68 6.05 -1.80 -18.27
C ILE A 68 5.01 -0.73 -17.96
N ASN A 69 3.73 -1.04 -18.18
CA ASN A 69 2.60 -0.12 -18.06
C ASN A 69 2.74 1.17 -18.89
N GLY A 70 3.48 1.10 -20.00
CA GLY A 70 3.71 2.23 -20.90
C GLY A 70 4.59 3.34 -20.34
N THR A 71 5.28 3.12 -19.21
CA THR A 71 6.14 4.11 -18.56
C THR A 71 7.62 3.74 -18.60
N LEU A 72 8.48 4.74 -18.46
CA LEU A 72 9.91 4.60 -18.25
C LEU A 72 10.29 5.43 -17.02
N TYR A 73 10.76 4.86 -15.92
CA TYR A 73 10.83 3.45 -15.53
C TYR A 73 9.43 2.86 -15.22
N GLY A 74 9.35 1.56 -14.92
CA GLY A 74 8.11 0.87 -14.55
C GLY A 74 7.50 1.34 -13.22
N PRO A 75 6.22 1.03 -12.95
CA PRO A 75 5.55 1.46 -11.72
C PRO A 75 6.24 0.95 -10.45
N THR A 76 6.39 1.79 -9.42
CA THR A 76 6.89 1.31 -8.13
C THR A 76 5.93 0.31 -7.49
N LEU A 77 6.43 -0.88 -7.18
CA LEU A 77 5.71 -1.87 -6.39
C LEU A 77 6.05 -1.72 -4.91
N ARG A 78 5.04 -1.86 -4.04
CA ARG A 78 5.22 -1.78 -2.59
C ARG A 78 4.55 -2.96 -1.93
N LEU A 79 5.36 -3.90 -1.47
CA LEU A 79 4.88 -5.13 -0.84
C LEU A 79 5.06 -5.05 0.67
N LYS A 80 4.33 -5.89 1.40
CA LYS A 80 4.46 -6.01 2.85
C LYS A 80 5.30 -7.24 3.17
N PRO A 81 6.27 -7.14 4.09
CA PRO A 81 7.01 -8.30 4.56
C PRO A 81 6.08 -9.27 5.29
N GLY A 82 6.36 -10.57 5.20
CA GLY A 82 5.57 -11.66 5.78
C GLY A 82 4.19 -11.84 5.15
N ARG A 83 3.97 -11.30 3.95
CA ARG A 83 2.69 -11.37 3.24
C ARG A 83 2.88 -11.72 1.78
N ARG A 84 2.10 -12.69 1.32
CA ARG A 84 1.99 -13.05 -0.08
C ARG A 84 1.39 -11.92 -0.90
N SER A 85 1.98 -11.67 -2.06
CA SER A 85 1.45 -10.77 -3.09
C SER A 85 1.42 -11.49 -4.42
N TRP A 86 0.27 -11.45 -5.09
CA TRP A 86 0.12 -11.96 -6.45
C TRP A 86 0.33 -10.85 -7.47
N ILE A 87 1.29 -11.03 -8.37
CA ILE A 87 1.62 -10.05 -9.40
C ILE A 87 1.36 -10.67 -10.78
N ARG A 88 0.34 -10.17 -11.47
CA ARG A 88 0.02 -10.62 -12.83
C ARG A 88 0.84 -9.83 -13.84
N VAL A 89 1.65 -10.53 -14.62
CA VAL A 89 2.46 -9.96 -15.70
C VAL A 89 1.86 -10.37 -17.03
N TYR A 90 1.26 -9.41 -17.75
CA TYR A 90 0.83 -9.57 -19.13
C TYR A 90 2.00 -9.31 -20.07
N ASN A 91 2.24 -10.22 -21.00
CA ASN A 91 3.03 -9.98 -22.18
C ASN A 91 2.09 -9.56 -23.33
N ASP A 92 1.90 -8.26 -23.51
CA ASP A 92 1.07 -7.70 -24.59
C ASP A 92 1.84 -7.51 -25.90
N MET A 93 3.10 -7.94 -25.94
CA MET A 93 3.89 -7.93 -27.17
C MET A 93 3.44 -9.06 -28.09
N LYS A 94 3.63 -8.86 -29.40
CA LYS A 94 3.20 -9.82 -30.43
C LYS A 94 4.27 -10.84 -30.83
N GLU A 95 5.53 -10.48 -30.67
CA GLU A 95 6.66 -11.22 -31.26
C GLU A 95 7.72 -11.62 -30.24
N HIS A 96 7.67 -11.05 -29.03
CA HIS A 96 8.73 -11.19 -28.04
C HIS A 96 8.22 -11.83 -26.77
N ASN A 97 9.03 -12.74 -26.24
CA ASN A 97 8.89 -13.32 -24.91
C ASN A 97 9.32 -12.31 -23.84
N THR A 98 8.88 -12.52 -22.60
CA THR A 98 9.36 -11.72 -21.45
C THR A 98 9.27 -12.53 -20.15
N THR A 99 9.95 -12.09 -19.11
CA THR A 99 9.82 -12.54 -17.72
C THR A 99 9.96 -11.34 -16.81
N ILE A 100 9.67 -11.47 -15.52
CA ILE A 100 10.02 -10.46 -14.52
C ILE A 100 10.77 -11.14 -13.39
N HIS A 101 12.00 -10.69 -13.14
CA HIS A 101 12.81 -11.07 -11.99
C HIS A 101 12.67 -10.04 -10.86
N TRP A 102 12.63 -10.51 -9.62
CA TRP A 102 12.48 -9.71 -8.41
C TRP A 102 13.83 -9.51 -7.71
N HIS A 103 14.69 -8.70 -8.32
CA HIS A 103 16.09 -8.49 -7.91
C HIS A 103 16.27 -8.36 -6.39
N GLY A 104 16.94 -9.36 -5.82
CA GLY A 104 17.35 -9.41 -4.41
C GLY A 104 16.37 -10.09 -3.46
N LEU A 105 15.16 -10.49 -3.89
CA LEU A 105 14.27 -11.33 -3.08
C LEU A 105 14.60 -12.81 -3.27
N SER A 106 14.73 -13.56 -2.17
CA SER A 106 14.90 -15.01 -2.24
C SER A 106 13.55 -15.68 -2.58
N GLN A 107 13.42 -16.21 -3.80
CA GLN A 107 12.20 -16.90 -4.27
C GLN A 107 12.15 -18.38 -3.84
N ARG A 108 12.91 -18.74 -2.81
CA ARG A 108 13.20 -20.10 -2.32
C ARG A 108 12.01 -21.01 -2.02
N MET A 109 10.80 -20.47 -1.95
CA MET A 109 9.58 -21.22 -1.62
C MET A 109 8.51 -21.14 -2.73
N ALA A 110 8.67 -20.27 -3.73
CA ALA A 110 7.86 -20.23 -4.96
C ALA A 110 8.79 -20.32 -6.19
N PRO A 111 9.39 -21.49 -6.45
CA PRO A 111 10.61 -21.60 -7.25
C PRO A 111 10.41 -21.20 -8.73
N PHE A 112 9.18 -21.28 -9.26
CA PHE A 112 8.84 -20.82 -10.61
C PHE A 112 8.61 -19.30 -10.72
N SER A 113 8.78 -18.54 -9.63
CA SER A 113 8.55 -17.10 -9.57
C SER A 113 9.85 -16.26 -9.58
N ASP A 114 11.03 -16.88 -9.73
CA ASP A 114 12.30 -16.16 -9.86
C ASP A 114 12.41 -15.36 -11.15
N GLY A 115 11.75 -15.75 -12.24
CA GLY A 115 11.74 -14.93 -13.46
C GLY A 115 12.94 -15.12 -14.37
N THR A 116 13.79 -16.11 -14.13
CA THR A 116 14.99 -16.39 -14.92
C THR A 116 14.71 -17.40 -16.05
N PRO A 117 14.75 -16.97 -17.32
CA PRO A 117 14.55 -17.88 -18.44
C PRO A 117 15.68 -18.93 -18.47
N SER A 118 15.32 -20.17 -18.83
CA SER A 118 16.24 -21.32 -18.87
C SER A 118 16.74 -21.84 -17.51
N ALA A 119 16.54 -21.12 -16.41
CA ALA A 119 16.86 -21.59 -15.05
C ALA A 119 15.61 -21.99 -14.27
N SER A 120 14.82 -21.01 -13.82
CA SER A 120 13.67 -21.23 -12.94
C SER A 120 12.35 -21.47 -13.67
N GLN A 121 12.14 -20.83 -14.82
CA GLN A 121 10.85 -20.91 -15.52
C GLN A 121 10.96 -20.75 -17.04
N TRP A 122 9.88 -21.13 -17.71
CA TRP A 122 9.62 -20.73 -19.08
C TRP A 122 9.34 -19.23 -19.17
N PRO A 123 9.74 -18.55 -20.26
CA PRO A 123 9.34 -17.18 -20.46
C PRO A 123 7.85 -17.09 -20.81
N ILE A 124 7.24 -15.93 -20.52
CA ILE A 124 5.84 -15.65 -20.81
C ILE A 124 5.71 -15.43 -22.33
N PRO A 125 4.95 -16.28 -23.05
CA PRO A 125 4.79 -16.15 -24.48
C PRO A 125 4.06 -14.85 -24.89
N PRO A 126 4.14 -14.42 -26.15
CA PRO A 126 3.35 -13.31 -26.67
C PRO A 126 1.85 -13.49 -26.42
N GLU A 127 1.17 -12.40 -26.07
CA GLU A 127 -0.28 -12.35 -25.83
C GLU A 127 -0.78 -13.26 -24.68
N ARG A 128 0.13 -13.61 -23.76
CA ARG A 128 -0.14 -14.42 -22.57
C ARG A 128 0.15 -13.65 -21.29
N PHE A 129 -0.20 -14.23 -20.14
CA PHE A 129 0.17 -13.69 -18.85
C PHE A 129 0.54 -14.77 -17.84
N PHE A 130 1.35 -14.40 -16.86
CA PHE A 130 1.77 -15.27 -15.76
C PHE A 130 1.49 -14.59 -14.42
N ASP A 131 1.04 -15.37 -13.44
CA ASP A 131 0.78 -14.88 -12.09
C ASP A 131 1.94 -15.30 -11.18
N TYR A 132 2.77 -14.33 -10.79
CA TYR A 132 3.88 -14.52 -9.87
C TYR A 132 3.37 -14.47 -8.43
N GLU A 133 3.80 -15.43 -7.61
CA GLU A 133 3.60 -15.41 -6.16
C GLU A 133 4.86 -14.89 -5.50
N VAL A 134 4.81 -13.68 -4.94
CA VAL A 134 5.94 -13.05 -4.28
C VAL A 134 5.67 -12.97 -2.79
N TYR A 135 6.54 -13.59 -1.98
CA TYR A 135 6.44 -13.62 -0.52
C TYR A 135 7.76 -13.15 0.11
N PRO A 136 7.92 -11.85 0.38
CA PRO A 136 9.09 -11.33 1.09
C PRO A 136 9.02 -11.67 2.58
N LEU A 137 10.12 -12.10 3.19
CA LEU A 137 10.24 -12.30 4.63
C LEU A 137 10.21 -11.00 5.43
N LEU A 138 10.04 -11.16 6.74
CA LEU A 138 10.25 -10.09 7.73
C LEU A 138 11.65 -9.51 7.71
N SER A 139 12.67 -10.32 7.39
CA SER A 139 14.07 -9.93 7.27
C SER A 139 14.43 -9.31 5.91
N GLU A 140 13.55 -9.41 4.91
CA GLU A 140 13.71 -8.85 3.56
C GLU A 140 13.01 -7.49 3.41
N SER A 141 12.79 -6.76 4.51
CA SER A 141 12.34 -5.36 4.47
C SER A 141 13.44 -4.45 3.91
N GLY A 142 13.16 -3.69 2.86
CA GLY A 142 14.18 -2.81 2.26
C GLY A 142 13.89 -2.35 0.84
N THR A 143 14.96 -1.91 0.17
CA THR A 143 14.92 -1.42 -1.22
C THR A 143 15.40 -2.50 -2.20
N TYR A 144 14.51 -2.86 -3.11
CA TYR A 144 14.71 -3.82 -4.18
C TYR A 144 14.24 -3.20 -5.49
N PHE A 145 14.34 -3.95 -6.58
CA PHE A 145 13.73 -3.61 -7.84
C PHE A 145 13.33 -4.87 -8.59
N TYR A 146 12.61 -4.69 -9.67
CA TYR A 146 12.25 -5.77 -10.57
C TYR A 146 12.62 -5.36 -12.00
N HIS A 147 12.98 -6.33 -12.83
CA HIS A 147 13.31 -6.07 -14.22
C HIS A 147 13.01 -7.28 -15.09
N SER A 148 12.86 -7.06 -16.40
CA SER A 148 12.84 -8.17 -17.36
C SER A 148 14.17 -8.90 -17.31
N HIS A 149 14.14 -10.23 -17.36
CA HIS A 149 15.34 -11.06 -17.39
C HIS A 149 15.48 -11.75 -18.77
N VAL A 150 14.89 -11.16 -19.81
CA VAL A 150 15.00 -11.66 -21.19
C VAL A 150 15.84 -10.70 -22.03
N GLY A 151 16.98 -11.18 -22.53
CA GLY A 151 17.87 -10.42 -23.42
C GLY A 151 18.24 -9.05 -22.84
N PHE A 152 18.08 -8.00 -23.65
CA PHE A 152 18.42 -6.62 -23.28
C PHE A 152 17.23 -5.82 -22.74
N GLN A 153 16.05 -6.44 -22.56
CA GLN A 153 14.81 -5.74 -22.18
C GLN A 153 14.93 -5.00 -20.84
N ALA A 154 15.77 -5.48 -19.92
CA ALA A 154 15.97 -4.90 -18.59
C ALA A 154 16.36 -3.40 -18.63
N MET A 155 16.97 -2.93 -19.72
CA MET A 155 17.35 -1.53 -19.90
C MET A 155 16.15 -0.57 -19.75
N THR A 156 14.96 -0.97 -20.22
CA THR A 156 13.75 -0.13 -20.19
C THR A 156 12.59 -0.78 -19.45
N ALA A 157 12.57 -2.10 -19.32
CA ALA A 157 11.55 -2.86 -18.61
C ALA A 157 12.01 -3.17 -17.17
N ALA A 158 12.13 -2.14 -16.34
CA ALA A 158 12.52 -2.26 -14.93
C ALA A 158 11.81 -1.23 -14.05
N GLY A 159 11.58 -1.54 -12.77
CA GLY A 159 10.99 -0.60 -11.81
C GLY A 159 11.32 -0.92 -10.35
N PRO A 160 11.20 0.05 -9.41
CA PRO A 160 11.49 -0.15 -8.00
C PRO A 160 10.50 -1.11 -7.33
N LEU A 161 11.00 -1.87 -6.37
CA LEU A 161 10.26 -2.78 -5.52
C LEU A 161 10.63 -2.45 -4.06
N ILE A 162 9.70 -1.92 -3.29
CA ILE A 162 9.94 -1.56 -1.90
C ILE A 162 9.21 -2.57 -1.01
N ILE A 163 9.96 -3.26 -0.16
CA ILE A 163 9.38 -4.08 0.90
C ILE A 163 9.30 -3.19 2.14
N GLY A 164 8.09 -2.94 2.62
CA GLY A 164 7.87 -2.10 3.79
C GLY A 164 8.65 -2.60 5.01
N ASP A 165 9.00 -1.70 5.92
CA ASP A 165 9.65 -2.08 7.16
C ASP A 165 8.69 -2.88 8.05
N ASN A 166 9.13 -4.05 8.53
CA ASN A 166 8.34 -4.87 9.46
C ASN A 166 8.19 -4.19 10.83
N THR A 167 9.19 -3.41 11.24
CA THR A 167 9.19 -2.65 12.50
C THR A 167 9.43 -1.17 12.24
N LYS A 168 9.37 -0.33 13.27
CA LYS A 168 9.74 1.08 13.12
C LYS A 168 11.17 1.15 12.54
N PRO A 169 11.41 1.90 11.45
CA PRO A 169 12.75 2.05 10.89
C PRO A 169 13.75 2.48 11.98
N PRO A 170 14.95 1.89 12.02
CA PRO A 170 15.96 2.21 13.03
C PRO A 170 16.49 3.64 12.91
N TYR A 171 16.35 4.26 11.74
CA TYR A 171 16.77 5.62 11.46
C TYR A 171 15.57 6.50 11.19
N ALA A 172 15.55 7.69 11.81
CA ALA A 172 14.46 8.65 11.64
C ALA A 172 14.58 9.39 10.30
N TYR A 173 13.45 9.58 9.64
CA TYR A 173 13.30 10.40 8.45
C TYR A 173 11.85 10.91 8.36
N ASP A 174 11.64 12.01 7.67
CA ASP A 174 10.31 12.61 7.46
C ASP A 174 9.63 12.01 6.22
N GLU A 175 10.38 11.81 5.15
CA GLU A 175 9.90 11.32 3.86
C GLU A 175 10.96 10.45 3.15
N GLU A 176 10.57 9.81 2.05
CA GLU A 176 11.49 9.05 1.21
C GLU A 176 11.47 9.55 -0.24
N ARG A 177 12.58 9.33 -0.95
CA ARG A 177 12.72 9.60 -2.39
C ARG A 177 13.40 8.42 -3.04
N ILE A 178 12.90 8.01 -4.20
CA ILE A 178 13.55 6.97 -5.02
C ILE A 178 14.43 7.66 -6.05
N VAL A 179 15.66 7.18 -6.19
CA VAL A 179 16.62 7.58 -7.22
C VAL A 179 16.95 6.33 -8.02
N PHE A 180 16.19 6.11 -9.10
CA PHE A 180 16.32 4.95 -9.97
C PHE A 180 17.17 5.31 -11.18
N LEU A 181 18.39 4.77 -11.25
CA LEU A 181 19.37 5.04 -12.29
C LEU A 181 19.30 3.98 -13.39
N THR A 182 19.11 4.39 -14.64
CA THR A 182 19.11 3.49 -15.80
C THR A 182 19.98 4.05 -16.92
N ASP A 183 20.51 3.17 -17.77
CA ASP A 183 21.19 3.57 -19.00
C ASP A 183 20.19 3.82 -20.15
N TYR A 184 20.66 4.53 -21.16
CA TYR A 184 19.99 4.65 -22.45
C TYR A 184 20.98 4.42 -23.59
N PHE A 185 20.64 3.50 -24.50
CA PHE A 185 21.35 3.27 -25.75
C PHE A 185 20.43 3.55 -26.93
N ASN A 186 20.91 4.28 -27.94
CA ASN A 186 20.12 4.66 -29.11
C ASN A 186 19.83 3.49 -30.06
N LYS A 187 20.69 2.45 -30.09
CA LYS A 187 20.46 1.21 -30.84
C LYS A 187 19.34 0.39 -30.21
N THR A 188 18.56 -0.33 -31.01
CA THR A 188 17.51 -1.24 -30.51
C THR A 188 18.10 -2.46 -29.81
N ASP A 189 17.32 -3.10 -28.93
CA ASP A 189 17.74 -4.29 -28.16
C ASP A 189 18.27 -5.38 -29.08
N SER A 190 17.49 -5.78 -30.09
CA SER A 190 17.92 -6.75 -31.12
C SER A 190 19.18 -6.35 -31.86
N THR A 191 19.45 -5.06 -32.09
CA THR A 191 20.68 -4.63 -32.80
C THR A 191 21.89 -4.83 -31.90
N ILE A 192 21.75 -4.50 -30.62
CA ILE A 192 22.80 -4.70 -29.62
C ILE A 192 23.07 -6.19 -29.46
N GLU A 193 22.05 -6.99 -29.17
CA GLU A 193 22.19 -8.43 -28.94
C GLU A 193 22.86 -9.14 -30.13
N LYS A 194 22.35 -8.92 -31.37
CA LYS A 194 22.93 -9.51 -32.58
C LYS A 194 24.38 -9.08 -32.81
N GLY A 195 24.75 -7.86 -32.42
CA GLY A 195 26.12 -7.38 -32.51
C GLY A 195 27.05 -8.08 -31.52
N LEU A 196 26.59 -8.25 -30.27
CA LEU A 196 27.39 -8.83 -29.18
C LEU A 196 27.71 -10.31 -29.39
N ILE A 197 26.78 -11.08 -29.96
CA ILE A 197 26.98 -12.51 -30.25
C ILE A 197 27.35 -12.77 -31.72
N GLY A 198 27.37 -11.72 -32.55
CA GLY A 198 27.60 -11.82 -33.99
C GLY A 198 29.06 -12.07 -34.35
N THR A 199 29.28 -12.57 -35.56
CA THR A 199 30.62 -12.69 -36.18
C THR A 199 30.60 -11.89 -37.50
N PRO A 200 31.32 -10.76 -37.60
CA PRO A 200 32.22 -10.19 -36.60
C PRO A 200 31.49 -9.59 -35.39
N PHE A 201 32.15 -9.62 -34.24
CA PHE A 201 31.70 -8.97 -33.01
C PHE A 201 31.48 -7.46 -33.22
N THR A 202 30.36 -6.95 -32.71
CA THR A 202 30.05 -5.51 -32.70
C THR A 202 29.61 -5.06 -31.32
N TRP A 203 30.42 -4.21 -30.68
CA TRP A 203 30.09 -3.64 -29.37
C TRP A 203 28.82 -2.76 -29.42
N SER A 204 28.06 -2.74 -28.32
CA SER A 204 26.92 -1.85 -28.15
C SER A 204 27.31 -0.38 -28.37
N GLY A 205 28.52 -0.01 -27.97
CA GLY A 205 28.93 1.36 -27.71
C GLY A 205 28.79 1.68 -26.22
N GLU A 206 29.16 2.90 -25.84
CA GLU A 206 28.94 3.42 -24.49
C GLU A 206 27.52 4.00 -24.37
N THR A 207 27.06 4.20 -23.12
CA THR A 207 25.74 4.76 -22.86
C THR A 207 25.59 6.14 -23.51
N ASN A 208 24.42 6.40 -24.11
CA ASN A 208 24.09 7.72 -24.66
C ASN A 208 23.56 8.66 -23.58
N ALA A 209 22.95 8.12 -22.52
CA ALA A 209 22.53 8.87 -21.34
C ALA A 209 22.42 7.98 -20.11
N VAL A 210 22.69 8.54 -18.93
CA VAL A 210 22.21 8.01 -17.65
C VAL A 210 20.97 8.79 -17.26
N LEU A 211 19.91 8.08 -16.90
CA LEU A 211 18.62 8.65 -16.54
C LEU A 211 18.43 8.58 -15.03
N ILE A 212 17.86 9.63 -14.43
CA ILE A 212 17.31 9.59 -13.07
C ILE A 212 15.79 9.49 -13.22
N ASN A 213 15.20 8.42 -12.68
CA ASN A 213 13.75 8.22 -12.66
C ASN A 213 13.13 8.35 -14.08
N GLY A 214 13.83 7.82 -15.10
CA GLY A 214 13.39 7.84 -16.51
C GLY A 214 13.66 9.14 -17.28
N VAL A 215 14.25 10.15 -16.64
CA VAL A 215 14.56 11.46 -17.26
C VAL A 215 16.06 11.67 -17.34
N GLY A 216 16.54 12.11 -18.51
CA GLY A 216 17.94 12.43 -18.77
C GLY A 216 18.09 13.11 -20.13
N VAL A 217 19.35 13.42 -20.50
CA VAL A 217 19.67 14.13 -21.74
C VAL A 217 20.75 13.35 -22.48
N SER A 218 20.44 12.91 -23.70
CA SER A 218 21.39 12.14 -24.51
C SER A 218 22.53 12.99 -25.04
N ILE A 219 23.67 12.36 -25.31
CA ILE A 219 24.78 12.96 -26.06
C ILE A 219 24.24 13.51 -27.39
N GLY A 220 24.55 14.78 -27.66
CA GLY A 220 24.07 15.52 -28.84
C GLY A 220 22.83 16.37 -28.60
N GLU A 221 22.08 16.11 -27.52
CA GLU A 221 20.89 16.88 -27.14
C GLU A 221 21.23 18.01 -26.16
N LYS A 222 20.33 18.99 -26.02
CA LYS A 222 20.50 20.14 -25.12
C LYS A 222 19.33 20.31 -24.17
N ALA A 223 19.62 20.28 -22.86
CA ALA A 223 18.64 20.61 -21.83
C ALA A 223 18.03 22.00 -22.05
N GLY A 224 16.71 22.11 -21.91
CA GLY A 224 15.97 23.36 -22.08
C GLY A 224 15.59 23.68 -23.53
N VAL A 225 15.91 22.81 -24.50
CA VAL A 225 15.48 22.93 -25.90
C VAL A 225 14.32 21.96 -26.17
N GLY A 226 13.21 22.47 -26.71
CA GLY A 226 12.02 21.67 -26.98
C GLY A 226 11.47 20.99 -25.72
N ASN A 227 11.29 19.67 -25.77
CA ASN A 227 10.82 18.86 -24.65
C ASN A 227 11.96 18.30 -23.77
N CYS A 228 13.22 18.62 -24.08
CA CYS A 228 14.37 18.06 -23.38
C CYS A 228 14.61 18.75 -22.03
N LYS A 229 14.57 18.00 -20.92
CA LYS A 229 14.60 18.54 -19.56
C LYS A 229 15.57 17.78 -18.68
N LEU A 230 16.16 18.49 -17.72
CA LEU A 230 16.93 17.87 -16.65
C LEU A 230 15.99 17.10 -15.69
N PRO A 231 16.40 15.93 -15.18
CA PRO A 231 15.70 15.26 -14.08
C PRO A 231 15.65 16.15 -12.84
N VAL A 232 14.56 16.06 -12.07
CA VAL A 232 14.36 16.87 -10.85
C VAL A 232 14.01 15.97 -9.68
N ILE A 233 14.75 16.11 -8.58
CA ILE A 233 14.43 15.53 -7.27
C ILE A 233 13.92 16.65 -6.37
N ASN A 234 12.66 16.58 -5.95
CA ASN A 234 12.05 17.62 -5.11
C ASN A 234 12.19 17.31 -3.61
N VAL A 235 12.65 18.29 -2.83
CA VAL A 235 12.79 18.24 -1.37
C VAL A 235 12.14 19.47 -0.73
N GLU A 236 11.95 19.45 0.59
CA GLU A 236 11.46 20.57 1.38
C GLU A 236 12.54 21.02 2.37
N PRO A 237 12.65 22.33 2.63
CA PRO A 237 13.62 22.84 3.58
C PRO A 237 13.48 22.21 4.96
N GLY A 238 14.61 21.82 5.56
CA GLY A 238 14.70 21.28 6.92
C GLY A 238 14.21 19.84 7.10
N LYS A 239 13.67 19.19 6.07
CA LYS A 239 13.25 17.77 6.15
C LYS A 239 14.44 16.82 6.00
N THR A 240 14.34 15.67 6.64
CA THR A 240 15.25 14.53 6.51
C THR A 240 14.61 13.48 5.61
N TYR A 241 15.34 13.04 4.59
CA TYR A 241 14.88 12.09 3.59
C TYR A 241 15.62 10.75 3.69
N ARG A 242 14.90 9.64 3.58
CA ARG A 242 15.49 8.36 3.16
C ARG A 242 15.54 8.32 1.64
N MET A 243 16.70 8.58 1.06
CA MET A 243 16.93 8.45 -0.37
C MET A 243 17.28 7.00 -0.69
N ARG A 244 16.47 6.36 -1.53
CA ARG A 244 16.60 4.97 -1.98
C ARG A 244 17.22 4.96 -3.37
N PHE A 245 18.52 4.73 -3.43
CA PHE A 245 19.27 4.66 -4.66
C PHE A 245 19.24 3.25 -5.22
N VAL A 246 18.93 3.13 -6.51
CA VAL A 246 18.87 1.86 -7.23
C VAL A 246 19.67 1.98 -8.52
N GLY A 247 20.71 1.17 -8.67
CA GLY A 247 21.47 1.03 -9.90
C GLY A 247 20.82 -0.02 -10.79
N ALA A 248 19.91 0.39 -11.68
CA ALA A 248 19.32 -0.46 -12.71
C ALA A 248 19.94 -0.13 -14.09
N THR A 249 21.26 0.12 -14.11
CA THR A 249 22.02 0.43 -15.32
C THR A 249 22.25 -0.84 -16.14
N ALA A 250 22.47 -0.71 -17.45
CA ALA A 250 22.79 -1.86 -18.30
C ALA A 250 24.30 -2.13 -18.35
N LEU A 251 25.11 -1.07 -18.28
CA LEU A 251 26.57 -1.09 -18.41
C LEU A 251 27.26 -0.23 -17.35
N SER A 252 26.67 0.91 -17.01
CA SER A 252 27.39 1.99 -16.32
C SER A 252 27.56 1.76 -14.82
N LEU A 253 28.79 1.98 -14.33
CA LEU A 253 29.06 2.38 -12.95
C LEU A 253 28.90 3.90 -12.86
N VAL A 254 28.02 4.38 -11.98
CA VAL A 254 27.65 5.80 -11.91
C VAL A 254 28.08 6.39 -10.58
N GLN A 255 28.77 7.53 -10.63
CA GLN A 255 28.93 8.42 -9.47
C GLN A 255 27.96 9.59 -9.59
N MET A 256 27.30 9.93 -8.47
CA MET A 256 26.30 10.98 -8.37
C MET A 256 26.60 11.88 -7.16
N GLY A 257 26.84 13.17 -7.44
CA GLY A 257 27.01 14.19 -6.40
C GLY A 257 25.97 15.31 -6.54
N ILE A 258 25.77 16.07 -5.45
CA ILE A 258 24.89 17.24 -5.44
C ILE A 258 25.69 18.44 -4.94
N VAL A 259 25.67 19.53 -5.68
CA VAL A 259 26.39 20.76 -5.32
C VAL A 259 25.92 21.26 -3.96
N ASP A 260 26.88 21.59 -3.11
CA ASP A 260 26.71 22.01 -1.71
C ASP A 260 25.91 21.03 -0.83
N HIS A 261 25.86 19.74 -1.19
CA HIS A 261 25.26 18.67 -0.39
C HIS A 261 26.14 17.41 -0.48
N ASP A 262 27.16 17.38 0.37
CA ASP A 262 28.23 16.39 0.43
C ASP A 262 28.07 15.42 1.61
N ASN A 263 26.83 15.16 2.05
CA ASN A 263 26.58 14.29 3.19
C ASN A 263 25.44 13.32 2.89
N PHE A 264 25.80 12.14 2.40
CA PHE A 264 24.93 10.98 2.26
C PHE A 264 25.27 9.96 3.33
N THR A 265 24.43 9.84 4.37
CA THR A 265 24.64 8.84 5.41
C THR A 265 23.97 7.53 5.00
N ILE A 266 24.72 6.60 4.40
CA ILE A 266 24.29 5.25 4.05
C ILE A 266 23.84 4.51 5.30
N ILE A 267 22.64 3.93 5.24
CA ILE A 267 21.99 3.21 6.34
C ILE A 267 21.47 1.82 5.95
N ALA A 268 21.44 1.51 4.65
CA ALA A 268 21.12 0.18 4.17
C ALA A 268 21.83 -0.11 2.84
N ALA A 269 22.12 -1.38 2.60
CA ALA A 269 22.69 -1.87 1.35
C ALA A 269 21.97 -3.16 0.94
N ASP A 270 21.54 -3.25 -0.31
CA ASP A 270 20.82 -4.39 -0.91
C ASP A 270 19.68 -4.96 -0.05
N GLY A 271 18.94 -4.08 0.64
CA GLY A 271 17.80 -4.45 1.49
C GLY A 271 18.13 -4.59 2.98
N GLY A 272 19.39 -4.85 3.35
CA GLY A 272 19.80 -4.98 4.75
C GLY A 272 20.21 -3.66 5.41
N TYR A 273 19.77 -3.41 6.64
CA TYR A 273 20.23 -2.25 7.43
C TYR A 273 21.71 -2.39 7.83
N THR A 274 22.47 -1.31 7.64
CA THR A 274 23.86 -1.17 8.06
C THR A 274 23.97 -0.24 9.25
N LYS A 275 25.11 -0.24 9.95
CA LYS A 275 25.51 0.93 10.75
C LYS A 275 25.67 2.13 9.81
N PRO A 276 25.43 3.37 10.29
CA PRO A 276 25.54 4.55 9.45
C PRO A 276 26.98 4.76 8.95
N HIS A 277 27.14 4.99 7.65
CA HIS A 277 28.42 5.36 7.03
C HIS A 277 28.21 6.55 6.11
N THR A 278 29.05 7.58 6.18
CA THR A 278 28.84 8.83 5.43
C THR A 278 29.76 8.92 4.23
N GLU A 279 29.19 9.27 3.08
CA GLU A 279 29.90 9.49 1.84
C GLU A 279 29.52 10.86 1.24
N ASN A 280 30.47 11.47 0.51
CA ASN A 280 30.27 12.79 -0.09
C ASN A 280 29.49 12.73 -1.42
N PHE A 281 29.48 11.58 -2.05
CA PHE A 281 28.74 11.28 -3.27
C PHE A 281 28.29 9.82 -3.24
N MET A 282 27.29 9.48 -4.03
CA MET A 282 26.83 8.11 -4.18
C MET A 282 27.51 7.44 -5.36
N GLN A 283 27.96 6.20 -5.20
CA GLN A 283 28.44 5.36 -6.30
C GLN A 283 27.56 4.11 -6.41
N LEU A 284 27.04 3.83 -7.61
CA LEU A 284 26.16 2.70 -7.86
C LEU A 284 26.54 1.99 -9.15
N SER A 285 26.77 0.68 -9.05
CA SER A 285 26.79 -0.23 -10.20
C SER A 285 25.42 -0.82 -10.47
N SER A 286 25.29 -1.45 -11.63
CA SER A 286 24.12 -2.26 -11.96
C SER A 286 23.87 -3.34 -10.89
N GLY A 287 22.60 -3.51 -10.51
CA GLY A 287 22.13 -4.45 -9.48
C GLY A 287 22.21 -3.93 -8.05
N GLN A 288 23.03 -2.93 -7.74
CA GLN A 288 23.24 -2.46 -6.36
C GLN A 288 22.15 -1.50 -5.88
N ARG A 289 21.84 -1.55 -4.57
CA ARG A 289 20.94 -0.59 -3.92
C ARG A 289 21.52 -0.09 -2.62
N PHE A 290 21.34 1.20 -2.37
CA PHE A 290 21.72 1.83 -1.12
C PHE A 290 20.60 2.76 -0.65
N ASP A 291 20.32 2.73 0.65
CA ASP A 291 19.51 3.77 1.25
C ASP A 291 20.42 4.70 2.04
N ALA A 292 20.25 6.01 1.84
CA ALA A 292 20.97 7.01 2.61
C ALA A 292 20.01 8.01 3.25
N ILE A 293 20.35 8.44 4.46
CA ILE A 293 19.76 9.62 5.07
C ILE A 293 20.38 10.85 4.41
N PHE A 294 19.49 11.70 3.90
CA PHE A 294 19.81 12.98 3.28
C PHE A 294 19.07 14.08 4.03
N LYS A 295 19.81 15.01 4.65
CA LYS A 295 19.21 16.14 5.35
C LYS A 295 19.14 17.35 4.42
N ALA A 296 17.93 17.78 4.10
CA ALA A 296 17.73 19.00 3.32
C ALA A 296 18.07 20.23 4.17
N LYS A 297 18.73 21.21 3.54
CA LYS A 297 19.09 22.51 4.13
C LYS A 297 17.87 23.20 4.73
N SER A 298 18.06 23.90 5.85
CA SER A 298 17.00 24.72 6.44
C SER A 298 16.72 25.95 5.56
N LEU A 299 15.61 26.65 5.82
CA LEU A 299 15.31 27.90 5.11
C LEU A 299 16.42 28.95 5.26
N GLU A 300 17.10 28.96 6.41
CA GLU A 300 18.22 29.87 6.70
C GLU A 300 19.45 29.51 5.86
N ASP A 301 19.82 28.21 5.83
CA ASP A 301 20.99 27.70 5.09
C ASP A 301 20.86 27.84 3.56
N LEU A 302 19.64 27.93 3.04
CA LEU A 302 19.39 28.10 1.61
C LEU A 302 19.84 29.48 1.11
N ASN A 303 19.81 30.51 1.96
CA ASN A 303 20.15 31.90 1.61
C ASN A 303 19.52 32.38 0.27
N GLY A 304 18.26 32.01 0.03
CA GLY A 304 17.52 32.35 -1.19
C GLY A 304 17.76 31.42 -2.40
N THR A 305 18.72 30.51 -2.35
CA THR A 305 18.95 29.48 -3.38
C THR A 305 17.88 28.40 -3.30
N THR A 306 17.28 28.03 -4.43
CA THR A 306 16.18 27.05 -4.45
C THR A 306 16.44 25.81 -5.30
N ASP A 307 17.44 25.86 -6.17
CA ASP A 307 17.86 24.77 -7.05
C ASP A 307 19.35 24.52 -6.86
N TYR A 308 19.73 23.25 -6.68
CA TYR A 308 21.12 22.80 -6.65
C TYR A 308 21.34 21.80 -7.77
N LEU A 309 22.51 21.84 -8.40
CA LEU A 309 22.83 20.94 -9.50
C LEU A 309 23.19 19.55 -8.98
N ILE A 310 22.66 18.53 -9.64
CA ILE A 310 23.10 17.14 -9.51
C ILE A 310 24.06 16.85 -10.67
N GLN A 311 25.22 16.26 -10.40
CA GLN A 311 26.18 15.81 -11.42
C GLN A 311 26.27 14.29 -11.41
N LEU A 312 26.21 13.68 -12.60
CA LEU A 312 26.35 12.24 -12.84
C LEU A 312 27.55 12.01 -13.74
N GLU A 313 28.39 11.03 -13.41
CA GLU A 313 29.48 10.57 -14.28
C GLU A 313 29.50 9.05 -14.36
N THR A 314 29.63 8.51 -15.58
CA THR A 314 30.00 7.10 -15.74
C THR A 314 31.48 6.93 -15.49
N LYS A 315 31.85 5.88 -14.76
CA LYS A 315 33.23 5.55 -14.43
C LYS A 315 33.62 4.21 -15.01
N ASP A 316 34.92 3.97 -15.06
CA ASP A 316 35.52 2.74 -15.56
C ASP A 316 35.15 2.33 -16.99
N ARG A 317 34.86 3.32 -17.84
CA ARG A 317 34.54 3.15 -19.26
C ARG A 317 35.50 3.94 -20.15
N PRO A 318 35.75 3.51 -21.41
CA PRO A 318 36.61 4.25 -22.35
C PRO A 318 36.13 5.66 -22.68
N LYS A 319 34.83 5.94 -22.54
CA LYS A 319 34.26 7.28 -22.67
C LYS A 319 33.34 7.56 -21.50
N VAL A 320 33.58 8.67 -20.81
CA VAL A 320 32.75 9.14 -19.70
C VAL A 320 31.52 9.85 -20.26
N TYR A 321 30.33 9.38 -19.88
CA TYR A 321 29.11 10.16 -20.00
C TYR A 321 28.99 11.06 -18.77
N GLN A 322 28.71 12.33 -19.02
CA GLN A 322 28.49 13.32 -17.99
C GLN A 322 27.07 13.88 -18.12
N GLY A 323 26.26 13.63 -17.09
CA GLY A 323 24.85 14.02 -17.02
C GLY A 323 24.59 14.99 -15.88
N TYR A 324 23.44 15.64 -15.93
CA TYR A 324 23.04 16.61 -14.91
C TYR A 324 21.57 16.47 -14.52
N GLY A 325 21.26 16.86 -13.29
CA GLY A 325 19.92 16.95 -12.74
C GLY A 325 19.77 18.15 -11.80
N VAL A 326 18.62 18.26 -11.15
CA VAL A 326 18.33 19.35 -10.22
C VAL A 326 17.74 18.80 -8.93
N LEU A 327 18.34 19.15 -7.79
CA LEU A 327 17.71 19.05 -6.49
C LEU A 327 16.95 20.36 -6.24
N ARG A 328 15.62 20.29 -6.13
CA ARG A 328 14.74 21.46 -6.01
C ARG A 328 14.04 21.52 -4.67
N TYR A 329 14.15 22.65 -3.98
CA TYR A 329 13.38 22.94 -2.77
C TYR A 329 11.97 23.42 -3.15
N SER A 330 10.94 22.77 -2.61
CA SER A 330 9.57 22.79 -3.16
C SER A 330 8.91 24.18 -3.19
N LYS A 331 7.98 24.37 -4.16
CA LYS A 331 7.26 25.62 -4.49
C LYS A 331 8.09 26.76 -5.07
N ALA A 332 9.40 26.57 -5.27
CA ALA A 332 10.21 27.52 -6.02
C ALA A 332 9.97 27.41 -7.53
N LYS A 333 10.07 28.54 -8.23
CA LYS A 333 10.10 28.55 -9.70
C LYS A 333 11.43 27.94 -10.18
N PRO A 334 11.44 27.14 -11.27
CA PRO A 334 12.68 26.59 -11.81
C PRO A 334 13.72 27.67 -12.09
N GLN A 335 14.89 27.59 -11.44
CA GLN A 335 16.03 28.48 -11.70
C GLN A 335 17.03 27.79 -12.63
N ILE A 336 17.27 26.49 -12.42
CA ILE A 336 18.13 25.68 -13.27
C ILE A 336 17.27 24.92 -14.29
N SER A 337 17.52 25.19 -15.56
CA SER A 337 16.86 24.54 -16.70
C SER A 337 17.83 24.02 -17.77
N LYS A 338 19.12 24.36 -17.65
CA LYS A 338 20.19 24.01 -18.59
C LYS A 338 21.35 23.37 -17.84
N ALA A 339 22.08 22.49 -18.53
CA ALA A 339 23.34 21.96 -18.03
C ALA A 339 24.40 23.08 -17.94
N PRO A 340 25.32 23.03 -16.97
CA PRO A 340 26.43 23.98 -16.87
C PRO A 340 27.44 23.76 -18.00
N ALA A 341 28.28 24.77 -18.27
CA ALA A 341 29.34 24.69 -19.27
C ALA A 341 30.51 23.80 -18.85
N SER A 342 30.75 23.66 -17.54
CA SER A 342 31.79 22.84 -16.93
C SER A 342 31.24 22.09 -15.70
N PRO A 343 31.77 20.89 -15.37
CA PRO A 343 31.40 20.18 -14.14
C PRO A 343 31.67 21.05 -12.90
N PRO A 344 30.68 21.30 -12.03
CA PRO A 344 30.92 21.99 -10.76
C PRO A 344 31.50 21.10 -9.66
N LEU A 345 31.37 19.77 -9.76
CA LEU A 345 31.92 18.83 -8.78
C LEU A 345 33.12 18.08 -9.35
N ALA A 346 34.13 17.85 -8.50
CA ALA A 346 35.23 16.94 -8.78
C ALA A 346 34.92 15.56 -8.19
N LEU A 347 34.29 14.69 -8.99
CA LEU A 347 33.99 13.32 -8.59
C LEU A 347 35.25 12.43 -8.68
N SER A 348 35.39 11.45 -7.81
CA SER A 348 36.61 10.63 -7.68
C SER A 348 36.92 9.84 -8.96
N ASN A 349 38.21 9.73 -9.30
CA ASN A 349 38.67 8.78 -10.34
C ASN A 349 38.93 7.38 -9.77
N GLU A 350 39.10 7.26 -8.45
CA GLU A 350 39.16 5.97 -7.78
C GLU A 350 37.74 5.45 -7.52
N THR A 351 37.45 4.28 -8.08
CA THR A 351 36.13 3.63 -8.03
C THR A 351 36.09 2.43 -7.08
N TYR A 352 37.25 1.90 -6.68
CA TYR A 352 37.39 0.63 -5.99
C TYR A 352 37.47 0.73 -4.45
N ASN A 353 37.40 1.95 -3.89
CA ASN A 353 37.49 2.19 -2.43
C ASN A 353 36.17 2.69 -1.82
N TRP A 354 35.15 3.02 -2.63
CA TRP A 354 33.92 3.64 -2.14
C TRP A 354 33.09 2.65 -1.30
N ALA A 355 32.81 3.01 -0.04
CA ALA A 355 32.12 2.18 0.97
C ALA A 355 32.73 0.77 1.24
N GLU A 356 33.96 0.50 0.77
CA GLU A 356 34.63 -0.79 0.97
C GLU A 356 35.15 -0.93 2.40
N TYR A 357 34.91 -2.09 3.02
CA TYR A 357 35.21 -2.35 4.44
C TYR A 357 34.60 -1.35 5.43
N ALA A 358 33.56 -0.61 5.03
CA ALA A 358 32.89 0.40 5.85
C ALA A 358 31.48 -0.04 6.33
N LEU A 359 30.83 -0.94 5.57
CA LEU A 359 29.44 -1.31 5.80
C LEU A 359 29.34 -2.52 6.73
N GLU A 360 29.10 -2.26 8.01
CA GLU A 360 28.79 -3.29 9.00
C GLU A 360 27.29 -3.44 9.23
N PRO A 361 26.77 -4.63 9.56
CA PRO A 361 25.34 -4.82 9.77
C PRO A 361 24.89 -4.15 11.07
N LEU A 362 23.68 -3.58 11.06
CA LEU A 362 23.10 -2.93 12.25
C LEU A 362 22.87 -3.92 13.41
N LYS A 363 22.58 -5.18 13.08
CA LYS A 363 22.41 -6.29 14.03
C LYS A 363 23.33 -7.45 13.62
N PRO A 364 23.78 -8.30 14.56
CA PRO A 364 24.56 -9.48 14.22
C PRO A 364 23.87 -10.32 13.15
N ASN A 365 24.61 -10.70 12.10
CA ASN A 365 24.07 -11.32 10.89
C ASN A 365 24.66 -12.72 10.62
N ARG A 366 25.14 -13.45 11.64
CA ARG A 366 25.68 -14.83 11.54
C ARG A 366 26.75 -15.02 10.44
N PHE A 367 27.62 -14.04 10.26
CA PHE A 367 28.74 -14.12 9.34
C PHE A 367 29.59 -15.40 9.56
N PRO A 368 29.74 -16.29 8.55
CA PRO A 368 30.50 -17.52 8.69
C PRO A 368 32.01 -17.27 8.83
N LYS A 369 32.64 -17.94 9.79
CA LYS A 369 34.10 -17.92 9.96
C LYS A 369 34.81 -18.77 8.91
N ALA A 370 36.11 -18.54 8.69
CA ALA A 370 36.91 -19.39 7.80
C ALA A 370 36.85 -20.88 8.20
N SER A 371 36.81 -21.19 9.50
CA SER A 371 36.69 -22.56 10.00
C SER A 371 35.35 -23.24 9.67
N GLU A 372 34.33 -22.49 9.28
CA GLU A 372 33.04 -23.03 8.85
C GLU A 372 32.99 -23.29 7.33
N VAL A 373 33.95 -22.77 6.55
CA VAL A 373 33.98 -22.94 5.10
C VAL A 373 34.18 -24.42 4.77
N THR A 374 33.23 -24.98 4.02
CA THR A 374 33.26 -26.39 3.60
C THR A 374 33.87 -26.56 2.22
N ARG A 375 33.86 -25.51 1.39
CA ARG A 375 34.42 -25.55 0.04
C ARG A 375 34.88 -24.16 -0.41
N HIS A 376 36.11 -24.09 -0.89
CA HIS A 376 36.65 -22.92 -1.56
C HIS A 376 36.50 -23.10 -3.07
N ILE A 377 36.04 -22.07 -3.76
CA ILE A 377 35.83 -22.05 -5.20
C ILE A 377 36.43 -20.76 -5.74
N THR A 378 37.55 -20.86 -6.42
CA THR A 378 38.10 -19.74 -7.18
C THR A 378 37.51 -19.77 -8.58
N ILE A 379 36.86 -18.69 -8.95
CA ILE A 379 36.17 -18.51 -10.21
C ILE A 379 36.87 -17.38 -10.98
N ASP A 380 37.67 -17.76 -11.97
CA ASP A 380 38.25 -16.80 -12.90
C ASP A 380 37.20 -16.30 -13.90
N SER A 381 37.24 -15.00 -14.17
CA SER A 381 36.46 -14.33 -15.19
C SER A 381 37.39 -13.85 -16.28
N ARG A 382 37.19 -14.34 -17.50
CA ARG A 382 38.05 -14.02 -18.65
C ARG A 382 37.26 -13.65 -19.88
N GLN A 383 37.74 -12.65 -20.59
CA GLN A 383 37.28 -12.33 -21.94
C GLN A 383 38.27 -12.90 -22.95
N LEU A 384 37.76 -13.54 -24.00
CA LEU A 384 38.58 -14.13 -25.05
C LEU A 384 37.89 -14.03 -26.41
N ALA A 385 38.68 -14.18 -27.47
CA ALA A 385 38.20 -14.24 -28.83
C ALA A 385 38.20 -15.70 -29.30
N THR A 386 37.04 -16.19 -29.73
CA THR A 386 36.91 -17.45 -30.46
C THR A 386 36.64 -17.13 -31.94
N GLN A 387 35.44 -17.39 -32.45
CA GLN A 387 34.92 -16.80 -33.68
C GLN A 387 34.31 -15.41 -33.42
N THR A 388 33.90 -15.14 -32.19
CA THR A 388 33.44 -13.86 -31.67
C THR A 388 34.05 -13.58 -30.29
N THR A 389 33.83 -12.38 -29.75
CA THR A 389 34.26 -12.04 -28.38
C THR A 389 33.26 -12.58 -27.39
N ILE A 390 33.73 -13.34 -26.40
CA ILE A 390 32.89 -13.98 -25.39
C ILE A 390 33.42 -13.71 -23.99
N TRP A 391 32.57 -13.94 -22.99
CA TRP A 391 32.99 -14.06 -21.61
C TRP A 391 32.90 -15.51 -21.14
N GLN A 392 33.88 -15.94 -20.35
CA GLN A 392 33.94 -17.25 -19.73
C GLN A 392 34.21 -17.15 -18.24
N ILE A 393 33.66 -18.12 -17.51
CA ILE A 393 33.77 -18.27 -16.07
C ILE A 393 34.31 -19.68 -15.79
N ASN A 394 35.54 -19.83 -15.28
CA ASN A 394 36.24 -21.12 -15.15
C ASN A 394 36.19 -22.00 -16.42
N GLY A 395 36.36 -21.36 -17.58
CA GLY A 395 36.33 -22.02 -18.89
C GLY A 395 34.93 -22.35 -19.43
N LEU A 396 33.86 -22.11 -18.66
CA LEU A 396 32.49 -22.25 -19.12
C LEU A 396 31.99 -20.93 -19.72
N GLN A 397 31.53 -20.96 -20.97
CA GLN A 397 30.73 -19.89 -21.57
C GLN A 397 29.27 -20.33 -21.47
N TRP A 398 28.47 -19.66 -20.64
CA TRP A 398 27.05 -19.97 -20.51
C TRP A 398 26.19 -18.76 -20.87
N ASN A 399 25.28 -18.95 -21.81
CA ASN A 399 24.17 -18.06 -22.13
C ASN A 399 22.94 -18.91 -22.48
N GLU A 400 21.78 -18.26 -22.64
CA GLU A 400 20.50 -18.92 -22.92
C GLU A 400 20.54 -19.82 -24.17
N THR A 401 21.36 -19.47 -25.17
CA THR A 401 21.54 -20.25 -26.41
C THR A 401 22.58 -21.37 -26.34
N SER A 402 23.39 -21.43 -25.28
CA SER A 402 24.45 -22.42 -25.07
C SER A 402 24.19 -23.35 -23.88
N SER A 403 23.06 -23.17 -23.19
CA SER A 403 22.47 -24.20 -22.31
C SER A 403 22.53 -25.57 -23.01
N PRO A 404 22.79 -26.70 -22.30
CA PRO A 404 22.73 -28.03 -22.90
C PRO A 404 21.30 -28.40 -23.38
N TYR A 405 20.32 -27.56 -23.05
CA TYR A 405 18.93 -27.59 -23.52
C TYR A 405 18.57 -26.25 -24.20
N PRO A 406 19.28 -25.79 -25.23
CA PRO A 406 19.11 -24.44 -25.74
C PRO A 406 17.80 -24.34 -26.52
N GLY A 407 16.88 -23.51 -26.03
CA GLY A 407 15.52 -23.41 -26.54
C GLY A 407 14.60 -24.57 -26.16
N ASP A 408 15.04 -25.48 -25.28
CA ASP A 408 14.37 -26.76 -25.07
C ASP A 408 13.67 -26.86 -23.71
N LYS A 409 14.33 -26.74 -22.55
CA LYS A 409 13.67 -26.73 -21.22
C LYS A 409 14.51 -26.02 -20.14
N PRO A 410 13.90 -25.21 -19.27
CA PRO A 410 14.57 -24.68 -18.07
C PRO A 410 15.08 -25.78 -17.12
N TYR A 411 16.20 -25.54 -16.46
CA TYR A 411 16.83 -26.53 -15.56
C TYR A 411 15.89 -27.01 -14.44
N LEU A 412 15.16 -26.11 -13.78
CA LEU A 412 14.21 -26.51 -12.74
C LEU A 412 13.15 -27.47 -13.29
N ILE A 413 12.64 -27.18 -14.50
CA ILE A 413 11.63 -28.00 -15.18
C ILE A 413 12.20 -29.36 -15.57
N ASN A 414 13.43 -29.38 -16.11
CA ASN A 414 14.14 -30.61 -16.43
C ASN A 414 14.33 -31.52 -15.20
N ILE A 415 14.63 -30.94 -14.03
CA ILE A 415 14.74 -31.68 -12.77
C ILE A 415 13.39 -32.29 -12.37
N PHE A 416 12.29 -31.54 -12.47
CA PHE A 416 10.95 -32.07 -12.16
C PHE A 416 10.56 -33.24 -13.07
N GLU A 417 10.85 -33.16 -14.38
CA GLU A 417 10.46 -34.20 -15.34
C GLU A 417 11.36 -35.45 -15.32
N ASN A 418 12.67 -35.27 -15.21
CA ASN A 418 13.64 -36.35 -15.36
C ASN A 418 14.18 -36.89 -14.04
N GLY A 419 13.73 -36.33 -12.91
CA GLY A 419 14.02 -36.87 -11.60
C GLY A 419 15.49 -36.70 -11.18
N PRO A 420 16.00 -37.58 -10.29
CA PRO A 420 17.39 -37.55 -9.83
C PRO A 420 18.45 -37.60 -10.94
N ALA A 421 18.11 -38.14 -12.13
CA ALA A 421 19.04 -38.21 -13.26
C ALA A 421 19.36 -36.84 -13.87
N ALA A 422 18.54 -35.82 -13.62
CA ALA A 422 18.76 -34.44 -14.07
C ALA A 422 19.50 -33.56 -13.06
N ILE A 423 19.83 -34.09 -11.87
CA ILE A 423 20.66 -33.37 -10.89
C ILE A 423 22.13 -33.40 -11.33
N PRO A 424 22.85 -32.27 -11.28
CA PRO A 424 24.27 -32.22 -11.62
C PRO A 424 25.12 -33.17 -10.79
N ASN A 425 26.13 -33.76 -11.43
CA ASN A 425 27.08 -34.63 -10.75
C ASN A 425 28.07 -33.80 -9.91
N TYR A 426 27.85 -33.79 -8.60
CA TYR A 426 28.71 -33.08 -7.64
C TYR A 426 30.19 -33.44 -7.76
N THR A 427 30.52 -34.72 -7.85
CA THR A 427 31.93 -35.17 -7.91
C THR A 427 32.59 -34.77 -9.23
N ALA A 428 31.86 -34.90 -10.35
CA ALA A 428 32.35 -34.45 -11.65
C ALA A 428 32.61 -32.94 -11.64
N ALA A 429 31.72 -32.16 -11.01
CA ALA A 429 31.90 -30.73 -10.86
C ALA A 429 33.14 -30.35 -10.06
N ILE A 430 33.39 -31.00 -8.91
CA ILE A 430 34.60 -30.76 -8.12
C ILE A 430 35.87 -31.07 -8.93
N ASN A 431 35.84 -32.12 -9.76
CA ASN A 431 36.97 -32.48 -10.62
C ASN A 431 37.11 -31.59 -11.86
N ASN A 432 36.14 -30.71 -12.13
CA ASN A 432 36.08 -29.84 -13.31
C ASN A 432 35.93 -28.36 -12.90
N ASN A 433 36.77 -27.89 -11.96
CA ASN A 433 36.83 -26.50 -11.53
C ASN A 433 35.51 -25.93 -10.96
N GLY A 434 34.64 -26.80 -10.45
CA GLY A 434 33.43 -26.47 -9.70
C GLY A 434 32.11 -26.60 -10.45
N TRP A 435 32.10 -26.90 -11.76
CA TRP A 435 30.88 -27.08 -12.55
C TRP A 435 30.84 -28.42 -13.28
N ASP A 436 29.65 -29.00 -13.40
CA ASP A 436 29.42 -30.31 -14.01
C ASP A 436 29.51 -30.23 -15.54
N PRO A 437 30.43 -30.98 -16.19
CA PRO A 437 30.64 -30.92 -17.64
C PRO A 437 29.45 -31.41 -18.49
N ILE A 438 28.48 -32.12 -17.89
CA ILE A 438 27.31 -32.62 -18.61
C ILE A 438 26.19 -31.59 -18.56
N THR A 439 25.81 -31.16 -17.35
CA THR A 439 24.69 -30.24 -17.15
C THR A 439 25.09 -28.78 -17.32
N LEU A 440 26.38 -28.45 -17.36
CA LEU A 440 26.89 -27.08 -17.39
C LEU A 440 26.41 -26.24 -16.19
N THR A 441 26.23 -26.86 -15.02
CA THR A 441 25.76 -26.20 -13.79
C THR A 441 26.70 -26.41 -12.61
N TRP A 442 26.57 -25.56 -11.59
CA TRP A 442 27.37 -25.56 -10.37
C TRP A 442 26.57 -26.18 -9.21
N PRO A 443 26.86 -27.44 -8.81
CA PRO A 443 26.15 -28.07 -7.71
C PRO A 443 26.65 -27.57 -6.35
N ALA A 444 25.72 -27.38 -5.40
CA ALA A 444 26.04 -27.16 -3.99
C ALA A 444 25.05 -27.90 -3.08
N LYS A 445 25.54 -28.53 -2.02
CA LYS A 445 24.68 -29.28 -1.09
C LYS A 445 24.11 -28.38 -0.01
N MET A 446 22.93 -28.74 0.49
CA MET A 446 22.34 -28.07 1.65
C MET A 446 23.30 -28.07 2.85
N GLY A 447 23.42 -26.91 3.49
CA GLY A 447 24.30 -26.71 4.64
C GLY A 447 25.77 -26.42 4.32
N GLU A 448 26.20 -26.50 3.05
CA GLU A 448 27.55 -26.06 2.68
C GLU A 448 27.75 -24.57 2.98
N VAL A 449 28.97 -24.22 3.37
CA VAL A 449 29.47 -22.85 3.41
C VAL A 449 30.51 -22.72 2.30
N LEU A 450 30.12 -22.05 1.22
CA LEU A 450 30.98 -21.80 0.08
C LEU A 450 31.76 -20.52 0.30
N GLU A 451 33.07 -20.55 0.07
CA GLU A 451 33.86 -19.35 -0.16
C GLU A 451 34.11 -19.22 -1.66
N ILE A 452 33.44 -18.26 -2.30
CA ILE A 452 33.55 -18.01 -3.74
C ILE A 452 34.46 -16.81 -3.96
N VAL A 453 35.54 -17.00 -4.70
CA VAL A 453 36.50 -15.96 -5.05
C VAL A 453 36.38 -15.67 -6.53
N TRP A 454 35.80 -14.52 -6.87
CA TRP A 454 35.80 -14.01 -8.24
C TRP A 454 37.15 -13.39 -8.54
N GLN A 455 37.88 -13.99 -9.48
CA GLN A 455 39.20 -13.54 -9.92
C GLN A 455 39.08 -12.87 -11.29
N ASN A 456 39.35 -11.57 -11.34
CA ASN A 456 39.43 -10.80 -12.57
C ASN A 456 40.76 -11.09 -13.27
N THR A 457 40.74 -11.23 -14.59
CA THR A 457 41.92 -11.56 -15.40
C THR A 457 42.07 -10.62 -16.58
N GLY A 458 43.31 -10.42 -17.03
CA GLY A 458 43.59 -9.67 -18.26
C GLY A 458 43.01 -10.35 -19.49
N SER A 459 42.24 -9.61 -20.30
CA SER A 459 41.60 -10.12 -21.51
C SER A 459 42.59 -10.78 -22.47
N LEU A 460 42.21 -11.97 -22.93
CA LEU A 460 42.94 -12.78 -23.91
C LEU A 460 42.64 -12.33 -25.35
N VAL A 461 41.65 -11.46 -25.55
CA VAL A 461 41.29 -10.94 -26.88
C VAL A 461 42.50 -10.22 -27.46
N ASN A 462 43.05 -10.78 -28.54
CA ASN A 462 44.26 -10.26 -29.19
C ASN A 462 45.44 -10.05 -28.22
N ASN A 463 45.49 -10.80 -27.12
CA ASN A 463 46.46 -10.64 -26.03
C ASN A 463 46.56 -9.20 -25.48
N ASN A 464 45.45 -8.46 -25.47
CA ASN A 464 45.47 -7.03 -25.13
C ASN A 464 45.59 -6.73 -23.63
N GLY A 465 45.32 -7.72 -22.76
CA GLY A 465 45.43 -7.61 -21.31
C GLY A 465 44.45 -6.63 -20.66
N GLY A 466 43.41 -6.19 -21.37
CA GLY A 466 42.40 -5.26 -20.87
C GLY A 466 41.63 -5.82 -19.69
N VAL A 467 41.30 -4.96 -18.73
CA VAL A 467 40.54 -5.33 -17.52
C VAL A 467 39.31 -4.43 -17.39
N ASP A 468 38.17 -5.03 -17.10
CA ASP A 468 36.91 -4.33 -16.84
C ASP A 468 36.45 -4.57 -15.39
N PHE A 469 35.50 -3.78 -14.91
CA PHE A 469 34.83 -4.06 -13.63
C PHE A 469 33.56 -4.90 -13.88
N HIS A 470 33.16 -5.68 -12.88
CA HIS A 470 32.03 -6.60 -13.01
C HIS A 470 31.18 -6.59 -11.74
N PRO A 471 29.97 -5.99 -11.74
CA PRO A 471 29.01 -6.20 -10.66
C PRO A 471 28.51 -7.64 -10.78
N PHE A 472 28.90 -8.51 -9.86
CA PHE A 472 28.37 -9.88 -9.81
C PHE A 472 27.15 -9.93 -8.89
N HIS A 473 26.06 -10.48 -9.41
CA HIS A 473 24.79 -10.67 -8.72
C HIS A 473 24.52 -12.17 -8.51
N ALA A 474 24.05 -12.54 -7.32
CA ALA A 474 23.56 -13.87 -7.01
C ALA A 474 22.05 -13.87 -6.74
N HIS A 475 21.31 -14.69 -7.47
CA HIS A 475 19.91 -14.99 -7.17
C HIS A 475 19.81 -15.88 -5.92
N GLY A 476 18.62 -15.92 -5.31
CA GLY A 476 18.37 -16.68 -4.09
C GLY A 476 18.82 -15.94 -2.83
N GLY A 477 19.37 -16.67 -1.86
CA GLY A 477 19.83 -16.09 -0.60
C GLY A 477 21.07 -15.19 -0.73
N HIS A 478 21.12 -14.12 0.06
CA HIS A 478 22.24 -13.16 0.04
C HIS A 478 23.55 -13.76 0.58
N PHE A 479 24.67 -13.29 0.05
CA PHE A 479 26.03 -13.66 0.48
C PHE A 479 26.64 -12.64 1.45
N TRP A 480 27.62 -13.07 2.23
CA TRP A 480 28.49 -12.16 2.97
C TRP A 480 29.64 -11.74 2.09
N ASP A 481 29.81 -10.44 1.96
CA ASP A 481 30.85 -9.84 1.15
C ASP A 481 32.15 -9.72 1.95
N ILE A 482 33.07 -10.68 1.77
CA ILE A 482 34.27 -10.79 2.60
C ILE A 482 35.45 -9.98 2.06
N GLY A 483 35.20 -9.07 1.10
CA GLY A 483 36.15 -8.06 0.67
C GLY A 483 36.69 -8.25 -0.74
N SER A 484 37.49 -7.27 -1.17
CA SER A 484 38.20 -7.25 -2.45
C SER A 484 39.65 -6.81 -2.31
N GLY A 485 40.43 -7.05 -3.37
CA GLY A 485 41.80 -6.57 -3.49
C GLY A 485 42.35 -6.62 -4.90
N ASN A 486 43.50 -5.97 -5.09
CA ASN A 486 44.27 -6.00 -6.32
C ASN A 486 45.05 -7.33 -6.45
N GLY A 487 45.28 -7.79 -7.68
CA GLY A 487 46.05 -8.99 -7.98
C GLY A 487 45.34 -10.30 -7.65
N THR A 488 46.09 -11.26 -7.11
CA THR A 488 45.60 -12.62 -6.76
C THR A 488 45.07 -12.66 -5.33
N TYR A 489 44.00 -13.41 -5.10
CA TYR A 489 43.44 -13.61 -3.76
C TYR A 489 44.38 -14.37 -2.82
N ASN A 490 44.50 -13.88 -1.58
CA ASN A 490 45.17 -14.57 -0.48
C ASN A 490 44.22 -14.64 0.72
N ALA A 491 43.76 -15.86 1.05
CA ALA A 491 42.82 -16.09 2.14
C ALA A 491 43.37 -15.65 3.50
N THR A 492 44.68 -15.85 3.77
CA THR A 492 45.28 -15.47 5.06
C THR A 492 45.31 -13.96 5.23
N GLU A 493 45.69 -13.23 4.19
CA GLU A 493 45.69 -11.76 4.20
C GLU A 493 44.27 -11.20 4.30
N ASN A 494 43.29 -11.84 3.65
CA ASN A 494 41.91 -11.41 3.73
C ASN A 494 41.32 -11.64 5.13
N GLU A 495 41.56 -12.81 5.74
CA GLU A 495 41.15 -13.08 7.11
C GLU A 495 41.75 -12.10 8.12
N GLU A 496 42.99 -11.62 7.89
CA GLU A 496 43.59 -10.57 8.72
C GLU A 496 42.79 -9.27 8.64
N LYS A 497 42.36 -8.86 7.44
CA LYS A 497 41.52 -7.66 7.24
C LYS A 497 40.15 -7.80 7.91
N LEU A 498 39.59 -9.01 7.96
CA LEU A 498 38.27 -9.29 8.53
C LEU A 498 38.26 -9.33 10.07
N LYS A 499 39.41 -9.40 10.76
CA LYS A 499 39.46 -9.53 12.23
C LYS A 499 38.64 -8.49 12.99
N ASN A 500 38.53 -7.28 12.45
CA ASN A 500 37.81 -6.16 13.06
C ASN A 500 36.64 -5.65 12.21
N TYR A 501 36.18 -6.43 11.22
CA TYR A 501 35.12 -6.05 10.31
C TYR A 501 34.09 -7.17 10.18
N ASN A 502 32.82 -6.85 10.46
CA ASN A 502 31.73 -7.77 10.22
C ASN A 502 30.99 -7.38 8.93
N PRO A 503 31.11 -8.14 7.83
CA PRO A 503 30.52 -7.75 6.55
C PRO A 503 29.00 -7.84 6.56
N VAL A 504 28.35 -6.90 5.88
CA VAL A 504 26.91 -6.96 5.58
C VAL A 504 26.58 -8.10 4.61
N ARG A 505 25.32 -8.56 4.63
CA ARG A 505 24.81 -9.41 3.56
C ARG A 505 24.48 -8.54 2.35
N ARG A 506 24.82 -9.03 1.17
CA ARG A 506 24.63 -8.37 -0.13
C ARG A 506 24.13 -9.39 -1.14
N ASP A 507 23.54 -8.92 -2.22
CA ASP A 507 23.27 -9.76 -3.39
C ASP A 507 24.04 -9.30 -4.64
N THR A 508 24.61 -8.09 -4.62
CA THR A 508 25.37 -7.54 -5.73
C THR A 508 26.60 -6.78 -5.24
N THR A 509 27.79 -7.21 -5.66
CA THR A 509 29.04 -6.51 -5.33
C THR A 509 29.97 -6.44 -6.54
N ASN A 510 30.86 -5.45 -6.56
CA ASN A 510 31.76 -5.24 -7.68
C ASN A 510 33.02 -6.07 -7.53
N LEU A 511 33.32 -6.87 -8.55
CA LEU A 511 34.68 -7.24 -8.89
C LEU A 511 35.31 -6.04 -9.60
N TYR A 512 36.07 -5.25 -8.84
CA TYR A 512 36.70 -4.05 -9.35
C TYR A 512 37.85 -4.34 -10.32
N ARG A 513 38.19 -3.32 -11.09
CA ARG A 513 39.48 -3.21 -11.77
C ARG A 513 40.35 -2.20 -11.03
N TYR A 514 41.62 -2.54 -10.79
CA TYR A 514 42.59 -1.65 -10.12
C TYR A 514 43.54 -0.97 -11.12
N GLY A 515 43.38 -1.29 -12.40
CA GLY A 515 44.07 -0.70 -13.53
C GLY A 515 43.33 -1.02 -14.82
N GLU A 516 43.64 -0.29 -15.89
CA GLU A 516 42.98 -0.50 -17.20
C GLU A 516 43.47 -1.77 -17.90
N LYS A 517 44.68 -2.23 -17.57
CA LYS A 517 45.34 -3.38 -18.16
C LYS A 517 46.20 -4.12 -17.14
N THR A 518 46.38 -5.42 -17.39
CA THR A 518 47.41 -6.27 -16.83
C THR A 518 48.03 -7.12 -17.96
N SER A 519 48.91 -8.06 -17.64
CA SER A 519 49.38 -9.05 -18.62
C SER A 519 48.23 -9.98 -19.05
N SER A 520 48.15 -10.31 -20.34
CA SER A 520 47.13 -11.23 -20.90
C SER A 520 47.03 -12.52 -20.08
N GLY A 521 45.84 -12.85 -19.59
CA GLY A 521 45.56 -14.05 -18.78
C GLY A 521 46.08 -14.00 -17.35
N SER A 522 46.72 -12.91 -16.92
CA SER A 522 47.19 -12.75 -15.54
C SER A 522 46.09 -12.18 -14.64
N ASP A 523 46.16 -12.52 -13.36
CA ASP A 523 45.26 -11.99 -12.33
C ASP A 523 45.39 -10.47 -12.20
N ALA A 524 44.24 -9.79 -12.08
CA ALA A 524 44.17 -8.34 -12.00
C ALA A 524 43.54 -7.84 -10.69
N GLY A 525 42.57 -8.56 -10.14
CA GLY A 525 41.89 -8.19 -8.91
C GLY A 525 40.87 -9.23 -8.52
N TRP A 526 40.41 -9.22 -7.28
CA TRP A 526 39.52 -10.24 -6.75
C TRP A 526 38.41 -9.66 -5.88
N ARG A 527 37.29 -10.39 -5.80
CA ARG A 527 36.18 -10.20 -4.86
C ARG A 527 35.83 -11.54 -4.25
N ALA A 528 35.74 -11.63 -2.94
CA ALA A 528 35.45 -12.89 -2.26
C ALA A 528 34.15 -12.82 -1.47
N TRP A 529 33.38 -13.90 -1.51
CA TRP A 529 32.08 -14.05 -0.86
C TRP A 529 32.06 -15.29 0.01
N ARG A 530 31.25 -15.26 1.08
CA ARG A 530 30.78 -16.47 1.76
C ARG A 530 29.28 -16.65 1.54
N ILE A 531 28.88 -17.85 1.15
CA ILE A 531 27.48 -18.23 0.97
C ILE A 531 27.19 -19.43 1.85
N ARG A 532 26.09 -19.37 2.62
CA ARG A 532 25.54 -20.53 3.31
C ARG A 532 24.38 -21.06 2.45
N VAL A 533 24.46 -22.32 2.04
CA VAL A 533 23.45 -22.95 1.19
C VAL A 533 22.26 -23.36 2.05
N GLU A 534 21.32 -22.43 2.23
CA GLU A 534 20.10 -22.61 3.04
C GLU A 534 18.83 -22.75 2.18
N ASP A 535 18.92 -22.39 0.89
CA ASP A 535 17.79 -22.32 -0.03
C ASP A 535 17.97 -23.29 -1.20
N ALA A 536 17.18 -24.35 -1.23
CA ALA A 536 17.19 -25.29 -2.36
C ALA A 536 16.56 -24.66 -3.61
N GLY A 537 17.09 -24.95 -4.78
CA GLY A 537 16.58 -24.44 -6.05
C GLY A 537 17.62 -24.33 -7.15
N VAL A 538 17.21 -23.67 -8.24
CA VAL A 538 18.06 -23.37 -9.38
C VAL A 538 18.23 -21.85 -9.46
N TRP A 539 19.44 -21.38 -9.20
CA TRP A 539 19.75 -19.96 -9.04
C TRP A 539 20.79 -19.50 -10.06
N MET A 540 20.60 -18.33 -10.65
CA MET A 540 21.62 -17.73 -11.51
C MET A 540 22.61 -16.91 -10.67
N ILE A 541 23.89 -17.01 -11.01
CA ILE A 541 24.91 -16.07 -10.53
C ILE A 541 25.64 -15.53 -11.76
N HIS A 542 25.60 -14.22 -11.96
CA HIS A 542 26.05 -13.62 -13.21
C HIS A 542 26.57 -12.20 -13.04
N CYS A 543 27.32 -11.74 -14.04
CA CYS A 543 27.62 -10.31 -14.16
C CYS A 543 26.33 -9.56 -14.49
N HIS A 544 26.07 -8.47 -13.79
CA HIS A 544 24.89 -7.63 -13.94
C HIS A 544 25.08 -6.51 -14.99
N ILE A 545 26.19 -6.55 -15.73
CA ILE A 545 26.32 -5.81 -17.00
C ILE A 545 25.64 -6.64 -18.09
N LEU A 546 24.57 -6.11 -18.69
CA LEU A 546 23.73 -6.84 -19.66
C LEU A 546 24.53 -7.32 -20.86
N GLN A 547 25.50 -6.55 -21.33
CA GLN A 547 26.36 -6.96 -22.45
C GLN A 547 27.19 -8.19 -22.09
N HIS A 548 27.80 -8.20 -20.90
CA HIS A 548 28.61 -9.31 -20.43
C HIS A 548 27.76 -10.56 -20.20
N MET A 549 26.57 -10.35 -19.64
CA MET A 549 25.54 -11.36 -19.47
C MET A 549 25.20 -12.06 -20.80
N VAL A 550 24.83 -11.29 -21.83
CA VAL A 550 24.53 -11.79 -23.19
C VAL A 550 25.72 -12.52 -23.83
N MET A 551 26.94 -12.04 -23.58
CA MET A 551 28.19 -12.61 -24.09
C MET A 551 28.63 -13.90 -23.38
N GLY A 552 27.96 -14.30 -22.29
CA GLY A 552 28.18 -15.59 -21.62
C GLY A 552 28.72 -15.52 -20.18
N MET A 553 28.76 -14.33 -19.57
CA MET A 553 29.28 -14.11 -18.22
C MET A 553 28.25 -14.46 -17.14
N GLN A 554 27.76 -15.69 -17.17
CA GLN A 554 26.70 -16.17 -16.29
C GLN A 554 27.00 -17.61 -15.86
N SER A 555 26.37 -18.04 -14.77
CA SER A 555 26.42 -19.40 -14.28
C SER A 555 25.09 -19.79 -13.67
N VAL A 556 24.72 -21.07 -13.79
CA VAL A 556 23.54 -21.63 -13.15
C VAL A 556 23.98 -22.57 -12.03
N TRP A 557 23.44 -22.35 -10.84
CA TRP A 557 23.72 -23.08 -9.62
C TRP A 557 22.52 -23.94 -9.24
N VAL A 558 22.77 -25.22 -8.96
CA VAL A 558 21.75 -26.13 -8.44
C VAL A 558 22.09 -26.38 -6.97
N MET A 559 21.28 -25.82 -6.09
CA MET A 559 21.45 -25.90 -4.65
C MET A 559 20.47 -26.92 -4.07
N GLY A 560 20.99 -27.91 -3.36
CA GLY A 560 20.22 -29.05 -2.83
C GLY A 560 20.16 -30.25 -3.76
N ASP A 561 19.67 -31.37 -3.24
CA ASP A 561 19.43 -32.58 -4.01
C ASP A 561 18.02 -32.60 -4.65
N TYR A 562 17.69 -33.70 -5.33
CA TYR A 562 16.38 -33.85 -5.97
C TYR A 562 15.22 -33.69 -4.97
N GLN A 563 15.33 -34.25 -3.77
CA GLN A 563 14.27 -34.21 -2.77
C GLN A 563 14.12 -32.83 -2.15
N ASP A 564 15.24 -32.12 -1.96
CA ASP A 564 15.24 -30.73 -1.51
C ASP A 564 14.52 -29.81 -2.50
N ILE A 565 14.79 -29.98 -3.81
CA ILE A 565 14.25 -29.14 -4.89
C ILE A 565 12.79 -29.49 -5.22
N THR A 566 12.44 -30.78 -5.24
CA THR A 566 11.12 -31.28 -5.68
C THR A 566 10.18 -31.60 -4.51
N GLY A 567 10.23 -30.79 -3.45
CA GLY A 567 9.32 -30.90 -2.30
C GLY A 567 7.83 -30.74 -2.62
N ILE A 568 7.47 -30.40 -3.86
CA ILE A 568 6.10 -30.25 -4.36
C ILE A 568 5.75 -31.44 -5.27
N PRO A 569 4.57 -32.08 -5.12
CA PRO A 569 4.16 -33.18 -5.98
C PRO A 569 4.17 -32.82 -7.48
N PHE A 570 4.75 -33.68 -8.30
CA PHE A 570 4.82 -33.49 -9.76
C PHE A 570 3.45 -33.16 -10.40
N ALA A 571 2.39 -33.83 -9.96
CA ALA A 571 1.03 -33.63 -10.47
C ALA A 571 0.49 -32.20 -10.24
N ASP A 572 1.00 -31.50 -9.23
CA ASP A 572 0.57 -30.14 -8.91
C ASP A 572 1.34 -29.10 -9.73
N VAL A 573 2.61 -29.37 -10.08
CA VAL A 573 3.45 -28.48 -10.90
C VAL A 573 3.31 -28.71 -12.41
N ALA A 574 2.58 -29.73 -12.86
CA ALA A 574 2.45 -30.09 -14.27
C ALA A 574 2.10 -28.91 -15.20
N GLY A 575 1.32 -27.93 -14.73
CA GLY A 575 0.97 -26.74 -15.52
C GLY A 575 2.13 -25.78 -15.82
N TYR A 576 3.23 -25.87 -15.05
CA TYR A 576 4.44 -25.04 -15.20
C TYR A 576 5.50 -25.68 -16.10
N LEU A 577 5.39 -26.99 -16.39
CA LEU A 577 6.45 -27.75 -17.07
C LEU A 577 6.45 -27.56 -18.59
N GLU A 578 5.33 -27.12 -19.17
CA GLU A 578 5.18 -26.90 -20.61
C GLU A 578 5.26 -25.40 -20.96
N PHE A 579 5.93 -25.07 -22.07
CA PHE A 579 5.98 -23.71 -22.59
C PHE A 579 4.57 -23.23 -22.98
N GLY A 580 4.09 -22.18 -22.32
CA GLY A 580 2.72 -21.69 -22.49
C GLY A 580 1.64 -22.64 -21.95
N GLY A 581 2.02 -23.57 -21.06
CA GLY A 581 1.13 -24.52 -20.40
C GLY A 581 0.11 -23.88 -19.46
N ASN A 582 -0.61 -24.70 -18.70
CA ASN A 582 -1.78 -24.27 -17.93
C ASN A 582 -1.49 -23.27 -16.79
N ALA A 583 -0.24 -23.10 -16.35
CA ALA A 583 0.15 -22.04 -15.42
C ALA A 583 0.22 -20.65 -16.07
N THR A 584 0.15 -20.58 -17.40
CA THR A 584 0.12 -19.36 -18.19
C THR A 584 -1.30 -19.08 -18.70
N GLY A 585 -1.81 -17.88 -18.45
CA GLY A 585 -3.12 -17.44 -18.88
C GLY A 585 -3.13 -16.76 -20.25
N ASN A 586 -4.31 -16.60 -20.84
CA ASN A 586 -4.54 -15.86 -22.07
C ASN A 586 -5.93 -15.17 -22.06
N ALA A 587 -6.32 -14.53 -23.16
CA ALA A 587 -7.60 -13.83 -23.29
C ALA A 587 -8.86 -14.70 -23.03
N THR A 588 -8.79 -16.01 -23.26
CA THR A 588 -9.91 -16.96 -23.15
C THR A 588 -9.77 -17.97 -22.01
N SER A 589 -8.56 -18.10 -21.44
CA SER A 589 -8.20 -19.17 -20.52
C SER A 589 -7.46 -18.61 -19.30
N ALA A 590 -8.01 -18.86 -18.12
CA ALA A 590 -7.39 -18.51 -16.85
C ALA A 590 -6.30 -19.51 -16.45
N PRO A 591 -5.17 -19.07 -15.85
CA PRO A 591 -4.11 -19.97 -15.43
C PRO A 591 -4.53 -20.78 -14.21
N THR A 592 -3.90 -21.95 -14.07
CA THR A 592 -3.97 -22.81 -12.89
C THR A 592 -2.59 -22.81 -12.23
N VAL A 593 -2.51 -22.26 -11.03
CA VAL A 593 -1.27 -22.03 -10.29
C VAL A 593 -1.25 -22.84 -8.99
N ILE A 594 -0.09 -22.94 -8.35
CA ILE A 594 0.05 -23.45 -6.99
C ILE A 594 0.15 -22.25 -6.05
N HIS A 595 -0.46 -22.36 -4.87
CA HIS A 595 -0.29 -21.38 -3.80
C HIS A 595 0.77 -21.92 -2.84
N PHE A 596 1.98 -21.38 -2.96
CA PHE A 596 3.12 -21.80 -2.17
C PHE A 596 3.07 -21.31 -0.72
N PHE A 597 2.35 -20.22 -0.45
CA PHE A 597 2.26 -19.63 0.89
C PHE A 597 0.82 -19.33 1.30
N ASP A 598 0.50 -19.58 2.57
CA ASP A 598 -0.74 -19.14 3.19
C ASP A 598 -0.59 -17.76 3.88
N ASP A 599 -1.66 -16.97 3.85
CA ASP A 599 -1.67 -15.65 4.48
C ASP A 599 -1.66 -15.78 6.01
N GLY A 600 -0.57 -15.35 6.66
CA GLY A 600 -0.45 -15.31 8.12
C GLY A 600 0.31 -16.47 8.76
N GLU A 601 0.93 -17.36 7.99
CA GLU A 601 1.99 -18.22 8.52
C GLU A 601 3.21 -17.35 8.87
N GLU A 602 3.50 -17.19 10.16
CA GLU A 602 4.82 -16.75 10.60
C GLU A 602 5.81 -17.85 10.20
N GLN A 603 6.46 -17.72 9.04
CA GLN A 603 7.77 -18.33 8.88
C GLN A 603 8.69 -17.61 9.86
N HIS A 604 8.81 -18.19 11.05
CA HIS A 604 9.84 -17.81 11.99
C HIS A 604 11.17 -18.02 11.27
N ASP A 605 11.84 -16.92 10.96
CA ASP A 605 13.29 -16.92 10.96
C ASP A 605 13.72 -17.64 12.24
N PHE A 606 14.41 -18.77 12.12
CA PHE A 606 15.11 -19.42 13.24
C PHE A 606 16.23 -18.48 13.71
N ILE A 607 15.84 -17.40 14.38
CA ILE A 607 16.71 -16.42 15.03
C ILE A 607 16.28 -16.42 16.50
N SER A 608 16.48 -17.55 17.17
CA SER A 608 16.70 -17.53 18.61
C SER A 608 18.19 -17.35 18.84
N VAL A 609 18.57 -16.18 19.36
CA VAL A 609 19.90 -15.92 19.89
C VAL A 609 20.08 -16.82 21.12
N GLY A 610 20.81 -17.92 20.94
CA GLY A 610 21.36 -18.69 22.04
C GLY A 610 22.75 -18.12 22.38
N SER A 611 22.82 -17.23 23.36
CA SER A 611 24.04 -16.99 24.11
C SER A 611 23.81 -17.49 25.53
N GLU A 612 24.55 -18.53 25.90
CA GLU A 612 24.62 -19.05 27.27
C GLU A 612 25.03 -17.96 28.26
N GLY A 613 24.37 -17.94 29.43
CA GLY A 613 24.76 -17.10 30.55
C GLY A 613 23.66 -16.92 31.60
N THR A 614 23.55 -17.86 32.52
CA THR A 614 22.84 -17.84 33.83
C THR A 614 21.31 -18.03 33.91
N LEU A 615 20.96 -19.19 34.48
CA LEU A 615 19.76 -19.59 35.22
C LEU A 615 18.69 -18.53 35.54
N GLN A 616 17.45 -18.79 35.13
CA GLN A 616 16.32 -18.87 36.09
C GLN A 616 15.13 -19.65 35.54
N ARG A 617 14.76 -20.72 36.26
CA ARG A 617 13.49 -21.46 36.10
C ARG A 617 12.29 -20.54 36.34
N ARG A 618 11.52 -20.20 35.30
CA ARG A 618 10.07 -19.88 35.30
C ARG A 618 9.60 -20.08 33.86
N GLY A 619 8.81 -21.06 33.47
CA GLY A 619 7.53 -21.51 34.00
C GLY A 619 6.68 -21.87 32.77
N HIS A 620 6.56 -23.16 32.47
CA HIS A 620 5.67 -23.68 31.42
C HIS A 620 4.21 -23.39 31.81
N LEU A 621 3.59 -22.39 31.18
CA LEU A 621 2.14 -22.15 31.27
C LEU A 621 1.53 -21.47 30.03
N CYS A 622 2.21 -21.45 28.88
CA CYS A 622 1.77 -20.67 27.71
C CYS A 622 1.10 -21.47 26.58
N ASP A 623 1.24 -22.80 26.50
CA ASP A 623 0.80 -23.52 25.29
C ASP A 623 -0.70 -23.90 25.27
N CYS A 624 -1.42 -23.78 26.38
CA CYS A 624 -2.89 -23.92 26.38
C CYS A 624 -3.63 -22.68 25.83
N LEU A 625 -2.97 -21.53 25.70
CA LEU A 625 -3.62 -20.26 25.31
C LEU A 625 -3.67 -19.99 23.79
N ARG A 626 -2.99 -20.82 22.97
CA ARG A 626 -3.02 -20.67 21.49
C ARG A 626 -4.37 -21.03 20.86
N TRP A 627 -5.20 -21.84 21.51
CA TRP A 627 -6.53 -22.23 21.01
C TRP A 627 -7.59 -21.10 21.09
N CYS A 628 -7.36 -20.05 21.88
CA CYS A 628 -8.34 -18.96 22.08
C CYS A 628 -8.20 -17.79 21.08
N LYS A 629 -7.18 -17.80 20.20
CA LYS A 629 -6.91 -16.72 19.23
C LYS A 629 -7.54 -16.91 17.85
N LEU A 630 -8.20 -18.03 17.58
CA LEU A 630 -8.83 -18.30 16.29
C LEU A 630 -10.26 -17.70 16.22
N SER A 631 -10.59 -17.15 15.06
CA SER A 631 -11.97 -16.88 14.63
C SER A 631 -12.86 -18.11 14.91
N PRO A 632 -14.17 -17.94 15.20
CA PRO A 632 -15.01 -19.10 15.44
C PRO A 632 -14.90 -20.06 14.26
N PRO A 633 -14.66 -21.36 14.47
CA PRO A 633 -14.74 -22.33 13.39
C PRO A 633 -16.15 -22.24 12.78
N PRO A 634 -16.31 -22.48 11.47
CA PRO A 634 -17.64 -22.60 10.89
C PRO A 634 -18.43 -23.60 11.73
N ILE A 635 -19.67 -23.27 12.08
CA ILE A 635 -20.59 -24.02 12.97
C ILE A 635 -20.74 -25.52 12.59
N ARG A 636 -20.17 -25.95 11.46
CA ARG A 636 -20.15 -27.31 10.95
C ARG A 636 -19.19 -28.29 11.66
N THR A 637 -18.32 -27.87 12.57
CA THR A 637 -17.35 -28.78 13.24
C THR A 637 -17.53 -29.00 14.74
N LEU A 638 -18.55 -28.43 15.39
CA LEU A 638 -18.87 -28.72 16.80
C LEU A 638 -20.20 -29.47 16.88
N ALA A 639 -20.17 -30.79 16.69
CA ALA A 639 -21.36 -31.64 16.71
C ALA A 639 -21.92 -31.90 18.13
N ASP A 640 -21.20 -31.50 19.18
CA ASP A 640 -21.60 -31.68 20.58
C ASP A 640 -21.93 -30.32 21.26
N PRO A 641 -23.18 -30.10 21.73
CA PRO A 641 -23.59 -28.90 22.47
C PRO A 641 -22.72 -28.59 23.70
N SER A 642 -22.14 -29.60 24.35
CA SER A 642 -21.29 -29.44 25.53
C SER A 642 -19.94 -28.78 25.19
N GLN A 643 -19.36 -29.16 24.04
CA GLN A 643 -18.10 -28.59 23.52
C GLN A 643 -18.29 -27.14 23.08
N LEU A 644 -19.43 -26.82 22.46
CA LEU A 644 -19.79 -25.45 22.11
C LEU A 644 -19.99 -24.58 23.35
N ALA A 645 -20.67 -25.08 24.37
CA ALA A 645 -20.86 -24.36 25.64
C ALA A 645 -19.53 -24.10 26.35
N LEU A 646 -18.61 -25.08 26.37
CA LEU A 646 -17.28 -24.92 26.93
C LEU A 646 -16.44 -23.89 26.15
N PHE A 647 -16.48 -23.92 24.82
CA PHE A 647 -15.78 -22.95 23.97
C PHE A 647 -16.28 -21.51 24.19
N ILE A 648 -17.61 -21.31 24.20
CA ILE A 648 -18.22 -20.00 24.44
C ILE A 648 -17.83 -19.47 25.84
N THR A 649 -17.90 -20.34 26.85
CA THR A 649 -17.56 -19.98 28.23
C THR A 649 -16.07 -19.66 28.37
N GLY A 650 -15.19 -20.49 27.80
CA GLY A 650 -13.74 -20.27 27.81
C GLY A 650 -13.35 -18.96 27.11
N ARG A 651 -13.96 -18.67 25.95
CA ARG A 651 -13.73 -17.42 25.21
C ARG A 651 -14.22 -16.19 26.00
N ALA A 652 -15.37 -16.29 26.67
CA ALA A 652 -15.88 -15.23 27.54
C ALA A 652 -14.93 -14.93 28.70
N VAL A 653 -14.44 -15.97 29.39
CA VAL A 653 -13.46 -15.84 30.49
C VAL A 653 -12.17 -15.21 29.99
N TYR A 654 -11.62 -15.69 28.86
CA TYR A 654 -10.44 -15.11 28.24
C TYR A 654 -10.64 -13.62 27.93
N ASN A 655 -11.75 -13.29 27.28
CA ASN A 655 -12.03 -11.93 26.86
C ASN A 655 -12.13 -10.93 28.02
N VAL A 656 -12.67 -11.37 29.16
CA VAL A 656 -12.81 -10.52 30.36
C VAL A 656 -11.50 -10.39 31.12
N TYR A 657 -10.80 -11.50 31.39
CA TYR A 657 -9.71 -11.52 32.36
C TYR A 657 -8.31 -11.52 31.75
N PHE A 658 -8.15 -11.98 30.50
CA PHE A 658 -6.84 -12.23 29.89
C PHE A 658 -6.61 -11.40 28.63
N HIS A 659 -7.68 -10.94 27.95
CA HIS A 659 -7.57 -10.13 26.75
C HIS A 659 -6.67 -8.89 26.96
N PRO A 660 -5.87 -8.49 25.95
CA PRO A 660 -5.02 -7.30 26.04
C PRO A 660 -5.76 -6.03 26.47
N LEU A 661 -7.02 -5.91 26.05
CA LEU A 661 -7.88 -4.77 26.39
C LEU A 661 -8.55 -4.86 27.78
N ARG A 662 -8.19 -5.83 28.64
CA ARG A 662 -8.81 -6.02 29.97
C ARG A 662 -8.69 -4.80 30.89
N HIS A 663 -7.68 -3.96 30.67
CA HIS A 663 -7.41 -2.77 31.47
C HIS A 663 -8.25 -1.55 31.07
N TYR A 664 -8.95 -1.62 29.93
CA TYR A 664 -9.86 -0.57 29.50
C TYR A 664 -11.22 -0.75 30.20
N PRO A 665 -11.84 0.32 30.71
CA PRO A 665 -13.09 0.23 31.44
C PRO A 665 -14.25 -0.08 30.49
N GLY A 666 -15.26 -0.82 30.97
CA GLY A 666 -16.46 -1.16 30.20
C GLY A 666 -17.27 -2.29 30.83
N PRO A 667 -18.50 -2.56 30.36
CA PRO A 667 -19.32 -3.63 30.90
C PRO A 667 -18.70 -5.00 30.66
N ARG A 668 -18.58 -5.82 31.71
CA ARG A 668 -18.00 -7.18 31.60
C ARG A 668 -18.69 -8.06 30.57
N LEU A 669 -20.02 -7.97 30.43
CA LEU A 669 -20.76 -8.74 29.41
C LEU A 669 -20.40 -8.33 27.97
N TRP A 670 -20.13 -7.05 27.75
CA TRP A 670 -19.73 -6.52 26.43
C TRP A 670 -18.25 -6.82 26.16
N ALA A 671 -17.42 -6.81 27.20
CA ALA A 671 -16.05 -7.30 27.12
C ALA A 671 -15.99 -8.80 26.83
N ALA A 672 -16.91 -9.62 27.39
CA ALA A 672 -16.97 -11.06 27.19
C ALA A 672 -17.39 -11.46 25.76
N SER A 673 -18.38 -10.76 25.20
CA SER A 673 -19.00 -11.10 23.92
C SER A 673 -19.52 -9.85 23.19
N ARG A 674 -19.53 -9.91 21.86
CA ARG A 674 -20.12 -8.90 20.97
C ARG A 674 -21.66 -8.99 20.89
N LEU A 675 -22.28 -10.03 21.46
CA LEU A 675 -23.72 -10.24 21.39
C LEU A 675 -24.55 -9.08 21.99
N PRO A 676 -24.22 -8.51 23.17
CA PRO A 676 -24.95 -7.36 23.71
C PRO A 676 -24.89 -6.14 22.78
N TRP A 677 -23.72 -5.86 22.21
CA TRP A 677 -23.54 -4.78 21.22
C TRP A 677 -24.50 -4.99 20.03
N ASN A 678 -24.51 -6.19 19.46
CA ASN A 678 -25.35 -6.54 18.33
C ASN A 678 -26.85 -6.45 18.64
N LEU A 679 -27.29 -6.96 19.80
CA LEU A 679 -28.70 -6.91 20.22
C LEU A 679 -29.21 -5.49 20.41
N VAL A 680 -28.37 -4.60 20.96
CA VAL A 680 -28.71 -3.18 21.13
C VAL A 680 -28.68 -2.46 19.79
N ASN A 681 -27.73 -2.77 18.90
CA ASN A 681 -27.64 -2.21 17.56
C ASN A 681 -28.86 -2.57 16.71
N LEU A 682 -29.30 -3.84 16.72
CA LEU A 682 -30.51 -4.29 16.01
C LEU A 682 -31.79 -3.57 16.47
N LYS A 683 -31.84 -3.12 17.73
CA LYS A 683 -32.95 -2.33 18.29
C LYS A 683 -32.89 -0.84 17.92
N GLY A 684 -31.77 -0.37 17.38
CA GLY A 684 -31.53 1.03 17.03
C GLY A 684 -31.09 1.90 18.21
N ASN A 685 -30.64 1.31 19.31
CA ASN A 685 -30.35 2.03 20.56
C ASN A 685 -28.84 2.11 20.88
N LEU A 686 -27.97 1.70 19.95
CA LEU A 686 -26.53 1.57 20.22
C LEU A 686 -25.88 2.91 20.55
N ALA A 687 -26.21 3.98 19.81
CA ALA A 687 -25.62 5.29 20.03
C ALA A 687 -25.93 5.84 21.43
N PHE A 688 -27.20 5.76 21.86
CA PHE A 688 -27.60 6.14 23.21
C PHE A 688 -26.91 5.27 24.27
N ARG A 689 -26.86 3.95 24.05
CA ARG A 689 -26.22 3.05 25.00
C ARG A 689 -24.72 3.33 25.14
N ILE A 690 -23.99 3.57 24.05
CA ILE A 690 -22.57 3.91 24.11
C ILE A 690 -22.36 5.25 24.83
N ARG A 691 -23.27 6.23 24.69
CA ARG A 691 -23.25 7.46 25.48
C ARG A 691 -23.38 7.20 26.98
N GLU A 692 -24.37 6.42 27.42
CA GLU A 692 -24.50 6.03 28.83
C GLU A 692 -23.23 5.32 29.34
N LEU A 693 -22.59 4.51 28.49
CA LEU A 693 -21.34 3.85 28.84
C LEU A 693 -20.19 4.85 29.01
N HIS A 694 -20.07 5.87 28.16
CA HIS A 694 -19.07 6.93 28.32
C HIS A 694 -19.32 7.79 29.57
N GLU A 695 -20.58 8.11 29.88
CA GLU A 695 -20.93 8.81 31.12
C GLU A 695 -20.53 8.00 32.36
N LYS A 696 -20.64 6.67 32.31
CA LYS A 696 -20.29 5.78 33.43
C LYS A 696 -18.80 5.45 33.55
N TYR A 697 -18.12 5.19 32.43
CA TYR A 697 -16.77 4.61 32.40
C TYR A 697 -15.68 5.60 31.98
N GLY A 698 -16.06 6.79 31.49
CA GLY A 698 -15.15 7.87 31.11
C GLY A 698 -14.87 7.97 29.61
N PRO A 699 -13.81 8.69 29.22
CA PRO A 699 -13.58 9.10 27.84
C PRO A 699 -13.18 7.97 26.88
N VAL A 700 -12.70 6.84 27.41
CA VAL A 700 -12.31 5.65 26.63
C VAL A 700 -13.01 4.43 27.20
N VAL A 701 -13.81 3.73 26.39
CA VAL A 701 -14.63 2.60 26.84
C VAL A 701 -14.48 1.39 25.92
N ARG A 702 -14.29 0.21 26.51
CA ARG A 702 -14.34 -1.07 25.80
C ARG A 702 -15.79 -1.49 25.57
N ILE A 703 -16.24 -1.36 24.32
CA ILE A 703 -17.63 -1.60 23.88
C ILE A 703 -17.82 -2.95 23.19
N ALA A 704 -16.75 -3.73 23.00
CA ALA A 704 -16.80 -5.12 22.59
C ALA A 704 -15.50 -5.80 23.04
N PRO A 705 -15.31 -7.12 22.86
CA PRO A 705 -14.05 -7.77 23.21
C PRO A 705 -12.83 -7.10 22.57
N ASP A 706 -12.96 -6.65 21.33
CA ASP A 706 -11.90 -6.17 20.43
C ASP A 706 -12.19 -4.76 19.86
N GLU A 707 -12.94 -3.93 20.61
CA GLU A 707 -13.34 -2.59 20.18
C GLU A 707 -13.34 -1.56 21.32
N LEU A 708 -12.73 -0.41 21.05
CA LEU A 708 -12.67 0.75 21.95
C LEU A 708 -13.36 1.96 21.33
N SER A 709 -14.17 2.63 22.13
CA SER A 709 -14.83 3.90 21.80
C SER A 709 -14.15 5.04 22.55
N TYR A 710 -13.94 6.17 21.87
CA TYR A 710 -13.30 7.38 22.39
C TYR A 710 -14.25 8.59 22.29
N THR A 711 -13.98 9.64 23.08
CA THR A 711 -14.76 10.91 23.02
C THR A 711 -13.92 12.17 22.80
N SER A 712 -12.59 12.11 22.83
CA SER A 712 -11.74 13.31 22.83
C SER A 712 -11.35 13.81 21.43
N SER A 713 -10.94 15.07 21.34
CA SER A 713 -10.29 15.65 20.16
C SER A 713 -8.94 15.02 19.82
N VAL A 714 -8.17 14.61 20.84
CA VAL A 714 -6.87 13.96 20.64
C VAL A 714 -7.05 12.64 19.89
N ALA A 715 -8.06 11.86 20.26
CA ALA A 715 -8.41 10.63 19.55
C ALA A 715 -8.86 10.91 18.10
N TRP A 716 -9.61 12.00 17.84
CA TRP A 716 -9.95 12.40 16.48
C TRP A 716 -8.70 12.58 15.60
N LYS A 717 -7.74 13.37 16.08
CA LYS A 717 -6.49 13.64 15.36
C LYS A 717 -5.66 12.38 15.16
N LYS A 718 -5.56 11.52 16.19
CA LYS A 718 -4.75 10.30 16.13
C LYS A 718 -5.34 9.22 15.21
N ILE A 719 -6.65 9.00 15.27
CA ILE A 719 -7.34 7.91 14.56
C ILE A 719 -7.64 8.29 13.10
N TYR A 720 -8.04 9.54 12.85
CA TYR A 720 -8.53 9.97 11.52
C TYR A 720 -7.61 10.97 10.80
N GLY A 721 -6.57 11.48 11.46
CA GLY A 721 -5.65 12.45 10.89
C GLY A 721 -4.81 11.93 9.73
N GLN A 722 -4.08 12.85 9.08
CA GLN A 722 -3.19 12.52 7.98
C GLN A 722 -1.96 11.75 8.49
N ARG A 723 -1.78 10.52 8.01
CA ARG A 723 -0.65 9.63 8.34
C ARG A 723 -0.47 8.56 7.27
N SER A 724 0.69 7.90 7.25
CA SER A 724 0.98 6.74 6.40
C SER A 724 1.61 5.62 7.23
N PRO A 725 1.01 4.42 7.32
CA PRO A 725 -0.31 4.06 6.78
C PRO A 725 -1.47 4.71 7.56
N GLU A 726 -2.60 4.95 6.88
CA GLU A 726 -3.85 5.32 7.53
C GLU A 726 -4.39 4.16 8.39
N PHE A 727 -5.14 4.46 9.44
CA PHE A 727 -5.92 3.42 10.11
C PHE A 727 -7.00 2.94 9.13
N SER A 728 -7.03 1.64 8.82
CA SER A 728 -7.92 1.11 7.78
C SER A 728 -9.38 1.06 8.25
N LYS A 729 -10.35 1.20 7.35
CA LYS A 729 -11.78 1.06 7.68
C LYS A 729 -12.11 -0.37 8.12
N CYS A 730 -13.00 -0.53 9.10
CA CYS A 730 -13.45 -1.86 9.51
C CYS A 730 -14.62 -2.34 8.64
N PHE A 731 -14.42 -3.38 7.84
CA PHE A 731 -15.44 -3.96 6.95
C PHE A 731 -15.97 -5.33 7.40
N ASP A 732 -15.56 -5.78 8.58
CA ASP A 732 -15.88 -7.09 9.14
C ASP A 732 -17.14 -7.08 10.03
N GLY A 733 -18.09 -6.20 9.70
CA GLY A 733 -19.30 -5.98 10.49
C GLY A 733 -19.18 -4.88 11.55
N ARG A 734 -17.97 -4.39 11.87
CA ARG A 734 -17.79 -3.30 12.85
C ARG A 734 -18.09 -1.91 12.26
N GLY A 735 -17.70 -1.65 11.02
CA GLY A 735 -17.99 -0.40 10.31
C GLY A 735 -19.17 -0.51 9.35
N ILE A 736 -19.19 0.31 8.29
CA ILE A 736 -20.26 0.30 7.28
C ILE A 736 -20.21 -1.04 6.52
N ALA A 737 -21.19 -1.90 6.77
CA ALA A 737 -21.32 -3.23 6.19
C ALA A 737 -22.44 -3.29 5.14
N GLY A 738 -22.18 -3.93 4.00
CA GLY A 738 -23.17 -4.16 2.95
C GLY A 738 -22.80 -5.38 2.09
N PRO A 739 -23.72 -5.82 1.20
CA PRO A 739 -23.47 -6.95 0.32
C PRO A 739 -22.15 -6.79 -0.45
N SER A 740 -21.31 -7.82 -0.41
CA SER A 740 -20.04 -7.88 -1.12
C SER A 740 -19.03 -6.76 -0.78
N VAL A 741 -19.20 -6.00 0.31
CA VAL A 741 -18.27 -4.92 0.69
C VAL A 741 -16.89 -5.45 1.10
N SER A 742 -16.79 -6.74 1.44
CA SER A 742 -15.54 -7.46 1.66
C SER A 742 -14.73 -7.64 0.36
N ASN A 743 -15.38 -7.61 -0.81
CA ASN A 743 -14.73 -7.68 -2.11
C ASN A 743 -14.06 -6.32 -2.45
N PRO A 744 -12.72 -6.27 -2.63
CA PRO A 744 -12.01 -5.04 -2.97
C PRO A 744 -12.55 -4.34 -4.22
N ALA A 745 -12.96 -5.07 -5.26
CA ALA A 745 -13.49 -4.49 -6.50
C ALA A 745 -14.81 -3.74 -6.28
N VAL A 746 -15.63 -4.21 -5.35
CA VAL A 746 -16.89 -3.54 -4.96
C VAL A 746 -16.59 -2.36 -4.05
N ARG A 747 -15.74 -2.54 -3.03
CA ARG A 747 -15.42 -1.49 -2.05
C ARG A 747 -14.71 -0.30 -2.71
N ASN A 748 -13.79 -0.56 -3.64
CA ASN A 748 -12.94 0.45 -4.27
C ASN A 748 -13.61 1.18 -5.43
N GLY A 749 -14.83 0.79 -5.80
CA GLY A 749 -15.67 1.52 -6.76
C GLY A 749 -16.44 2.71 -6.16
N GLY A 750 -16.40 2.94 -4.84
CA GLY A 750 -17.19 3.98 -4.18
C GLY A 750 -16.39 4.83 -3.19
N ILE A 751 -16.54 6.15 -3.23
CA ILE A 751 -15.78 7.09 -2.37
C ILE A 751 -15.97 6.83 -0.86
N VAL A 752 -17.12 6.29 -0.46
CA VAL A 752 -17.42 5.99 0.96
C VAL A 752 -16.67 4.76 1.47
N THR A 753 -16.50 3.73 0.65
CA THR A 753 -15.94 2.42 1.04
C THR A 753 -14.52 2.17 0.52
N ALA A 754 -14.02 3.01 -0.38
CA ALA A 754 -12.71 2.84 -0.99
C ALA A 754 -11.55 2.87 0.03
N ASP A 755 -10.55 2.03 -0.23
CA ASP A 755 -9.23 2.01 0.40
C ASP A 755 -8.43 3.28 0.05
N GLN A 756 -7.24 3.48 0.63
CA GLN A 756 -6.50 4.75 0.60
C GLN A 756 -6.30 5.31 -0.82
N GLU A 757 -5.65 4.53 -1.70
CA GLU A 757 -5.32 4.95 -3.07
C GLU A 757 -6.56 5.15 -3.95
N PRO A 758 -7.51 4.19 -4.04
CA PRO A 758 -8.72 4.41 -4.85
C PRO A 758 -9.56 5.59 -4.36
N HIS A 759 -9.61 5.83 -3.05
CA HIS A 759 -10.28 7.01 -2.51
C HIS A 759 -9.57 8.31 -2.91
N ALA A 760 -8.23 8.37 -2.85
CA ALA A 760 -7.48 9.55 -3.27
C ALA A 760 -7.76 9.88 -4.75
N ARG A 761 -7.77 8.88 -5.63
CA ARG A 761 -8.16 9.01 -7.04
C ARG A 761 -9.58 9.55 -7.20
N LEU A 762 -10.57 8.87 -6.60
CA LEU A 762 -11.98 9.26 -6.70
C LEU A 762 -12.23 10.66 -6.14
N ARG A 763 -11.64 11.00 -4.99
CA ARG A 763 -11.75 12.31 -4.35
C ARG A 763 -11.13 13.41 -5.21
N LYS A 764 -9.95 13.18 -5.79
CA LYS A 764 -9.30 14.15 -6.70
C LYS A 764 -10.17 14.44 -7.91
N ALA A 765 -10.88 13.44 -8.44
CA ALA A 765 -11.76 13.61 -9.60
C ALA A 765 -12.96 14.53 -9.31
N VAL A 766 -13.57 14.43 -8.12
CA VAL A 766 -14.78 15.19 -7.76
C VAL A 766 -14.52 16.52 -7.07
N LEU A 767 -13.31 16.73 -6.53
CA LEU A 767 -13.00 17.93 -5.76
C LEU A 767 -13.37 19.25 -6.45
N PRO A 768 -13.20 19.42 -7.79
CA PRO A 768 -13.60 20.65 -8.46
C PRO A 768 -15.08 21.01 -8.31
N ALA A 769 -15.97 20.02 -8.25
CA ALA A 769 -17.42 20.20 -8.09
C ALA A 769 -17.83 20.80 -6.73
N PHE A 770 -16.93 20.74 -5.74
CA PHE A 770 -17.13 21.24 -4.37
C PHE A 770 -16.23 22.45 -4.06
N SER A 771 -15.62 23.05 -5.08
CA SER A 771 -14.84 24.29 -4.93
C SER A 771 -15.74 25.49 -4.60
N GLU A 772 -15.21 26.52 -3.96
CA GLU A 772 -15.98 27.73 -3.64
C GLU A 772 -16.59 28.38 -4.89
N ARG A 773 -15.84 28.39 -6.01
CA ARG A 773 -16.35 28.84 -7.31
C ARG A 773 -17.55 28.02 -7.77
N ALA A 774 -17.44 26.69 -7.72
CA ALA A 774 -18.53 25.80 -8.13
C ALA A 774 -19.77 26.01 -7.27
N LEU A 775 -19.62 26.21 -5.95
CA LEU A 775 -20.74 26.46 -5.05
C LEU A 775 -21.46 27.78 -5.37
N ARG A 776 -20.74 28.84 -5.74
CA ARG A 776 -21.35 30.10 -6.20
C ARG A 776 -22.12 29.91 -7.52
N GLU A 777 -21.55 29.18 -8.46
CA GLU A 777 -22.20 28.85 -9.74
C GLU A 777 -23.40 27.90 -9.56
N GLN A 778 -23.47 27.15 -8.46
CA GLN A 778 -24.56 26.23 -8.09
C GLN A 778 -25.64 26.87 -7.19
N GLU A 779 -25.44 28.10 -6.70
CA GLU A 779 -26.30 28.74 -5.68
C GLU A 779 -27.76 28.85 -6.11
N GLU A 780 -28.01 29.13 -7.39
CA GLU A 780 -29.37 29.26 -7.95
C GLU A 780 -30.22 28.00 -7.68
N ILE A 781 -29.60 26.83 -7.68
CA ILE A 781 -30.25 25.54 -7.39
C ILE A 781 -30.68 25.50 -5.92
N LEU A 782 -29.82 25.94 -4.99
CA LEU A 782 -30.15 25.98 -3.56
C LEU A 782 -31.31 26.95 -3.29
N GLN A 783 -31.26 28.15 -3.87
CA GLN A 783 -32.31 29.15 -3.71
C GLN A 783 -33.65 28.67 -4.29
N LEU A 784 -33.63 28.06 -5.47
CA LEU A 784 -34.82 27.54 -6.14
C LEU A 784 -35.62 26.59 -5.23
N TYR A 785 -34.96 25.57 -4.68
CA TYR A 785 -35.64 24.57 -3.85
C TYR A 785 -35.95 25.08 -2.43
N ALA A 786 -35.15 26.01 -1.89
CA ALA A 786 -35.48 26.66 -0.62
C ALA A 786 -36.73 27.56 -0.75
N ASN A 787 -36.87 28.31 -1.85
CA ASN A 787 -38.08 29.10 -2.13
C ASN A 787 -39.30 28.20 -2.32
N LYS A 788 -39.14 27.12 -3.09
CA LYS A 788 -40.19 26.14 -3.30
C LYS A 788 -40.66 25.48 -2.01
N LEU A 789 -39.74 25.20 -1.08
CA LEU A 789 -40.10 24.73 0.26
C LEU A 789 -40.98 25.77 1.00
N MET A 790 -40.61 27.06 0.95
CA MET A 790 -41.42 28.11 1.57
C MET A 790 -42.81 28.21 0.93
N ASP A 791 -42.93 28.06 -0.39
CA ASP A 791 -44.22 28.05 -1.09
C ASP A 791 -45.11 26.88 -0.64
N GLN A 792 -44.54 25.68 -0.56
CA GLN A 792 -45.26 24.49 -0.10
C GLN A 792 -45.70 24.62 1.36
N LEU A 793 -44.84 25.16 2.24
CA LEU A 793 -45.21 25.44 3.63
C LEU A 793 -46.29 26.51 3.72
N ARG A 794 -46.23 27.58 2.90
CA ARG A 794 -47.27 28.62 2.85
C ARG A 794 -48.62 28.02 2.45
N ALA A 795 -48.66 27.22 1.40
CA ALA A 795 -49.88 26.60 0.88
C ALA A 795 -50.47 25.61 1.90
N SER A 796 -49.64 24.71 2.45
CA SER A 796 -50.08 23.67 3.39
C SER A 796 -50.52 24.22 4.75
N SER A 797 -49.97 25.35 5.19
CA SER A 797 -50.29 25.97 6.49
C SER A 797 -51.53 26.87 6.47
N GLN A 798 -52.15 27.13 5.31
CA GLN A 798 -53.37 27.97 5.21
C GLN A 798 -54.54 27.41 6.04
N SER A 799 -54.61 26.10 6.18
CA SER A 799 -55.64 25.41 6.97
C SER A 799 -55.39 25.44 8.49
N GLY A 800 -54.25 25.97 8.95
CA GLY A 800 -53.80 25.89 10.34
C GLY A 800 -53.38 24.49 10.79
N ALA A 801 -53.37 23.50 9.89
CA ALA A 801 -52.96 22.13 10.19
C ALA A 801 -51.45 22.05 10.49
N PRO A 802 -51.02 21.26 11.50
CA PRO A 802 -49.62 20.98 11.75
C PRO A 802 -48.91 20.38 10.54
N GLN A 803 -47.68 20.84 10.28
CA GLN A 803 -46.80 20.41 9.21
C GLN A 803 -45.65 19.55 9.75
N ASP A 804 -45.30 18.49 9.03
CA ASP A 804 -44.14 17.66 9.35
C ASP A 804 -42.86 18.24 8.70
N LEU A 805 -42.03 18.92 9.50
CA LEU A 805 -40.78 19.49 9.00
C LEU A 805 -39.76 18.43 8.58
N VAL A 806 -39.79 17.23 9.17
CA VAL A 806 -38.88 16.14 8.76
C VAL A 806 -39.17 15.73 7.33
N LYS A 807 -40.46 15.57 6.99
CA LYS A 807 -40.90 15.32 5.61
C LYS A 807 -40.41 16.45 4.70
N TRP A 808 -40.76 17.69 5.02
CA TRP A 808 -40.45 18.83 4.16
C TRP A 808 -38.94 18.99 3.90
N PHE A 809 -38.10 18.95 4.94
CA PHE A 809 -36.65 19.01 4.77
C PHE A 809 -36.09 17.81 3.99
N SER A 810 -36.67 16.62 4.15
CA SER A 810 -36.24 15.44 3.40
C SER A 810 -36.56 15.58 1.90
N LEU A 811 -37.72 16.15 1.56
CA LEU A 811 -38.10 16.42 0.16
C LEU A 811 -37.16 17.48 -0.46
N THR A 812 -36.92 18.58 0.24
CA THR A 812 -36.04 19.66 -0.22
C THR A 812 -34.61 19.19 -0.44
N ALA A 813 -34.00 18.54 0.55
CA ALA A 813 -32.62 18.06 0.45
C ALA A 813 -32.48 17.01 -0.68
N PHE A 814 -33.52 16.21 -0.93
CA PHE A 814 -33.52 15.23 -2.01
C PHE A 814 -33.58 15.87 -3.39
N ASP A 815 -34.40 16.91 -3.58
CA ASP A 815 -34.47 17.63 -4.85
C ASP A 815 -33.19 18.42 -5.12
N ILE A 816 -32.63 19.11 -4.12
CA ILE A 816 -31.34 19.81 -4.23
C ILE A 816 -30.25 18.86 -4.71
N ILE A 817 -30.03 17.75 -4.01
CA ILE A 817 -28.93 16.84 -4.35
C ILE A 817 -29.18 16.09 -5.66
N SER A 818 -30.45 15.80 -6.00
CA SER A 818 -30.80 15.18 -7.28
C SER A 818 -30.48 16.10 -8.44
N ASP A 819 -30.79 17.39 -8.30
CA ASP A 819 -30.49 18.37 -9.34
C ASP A 819 -28.99 18.62 -9.47
N LEU A 820 -28.27 18.76 -8.35
CA LEU A 820 -26.81 18.88 -8.34
C LEU A 820 -26.10 17.63 -8.90
N ALA A 821 -26.62 16.42 -8.66
CA ALA A 821 -25.98 15.18 -9.12
C ALA A 821 -26.34 14.79 -10.57
N PHE A 822 -27.52 15.16 -11.07
CA PHE A 822 -28.05 14.68 -12.36
C PHE A 822 -28.52 15.78 -13.32
N GLY A 823 -28.37 17.06 -12.94
CA GLY A 823 -28.91 18.21 -13.68
C GLY A 823 -30.44 18.25 -13.73
N GLN A 824 -31.13 17.46 -12.90
CA GLN A 824 -32.59 17.43 -12.84
C GLN A 824 -33.08 17.00 -11.45
N ALA A 825 -34.05 17.75 -10.91
CA ALA A 825 -34.76 17.41 -9.68
C ALA A 825 -35.44 16.03 -9.75
N ALA A 826 -35.76 15.47 -8.58
CA ALA A 826 -36.62 14.31 -8.50
C ALA A 826 -38.12 14.66 -8.48
N GLY A 827 -38.44 15.94 -8.25
CA GLY A 827 -39.82 16.42 -8.14
C GLY A 827 -40.46 16.06 -6.81
N CYS A 828 -39.66 15.81 -5.77
CA CYS A 828 -40.14 15.36 -4.46
C CYS A 828 -40.98 16.43 -3.75
N LEU A 829 -40.66 17.71 -3.96
CA LEU A 829 -41.47 18.82 -3.42
C LEU A 829 -42.81 19.00 -4.13
N ASP A 830 -42.97 18.51 -5.36
CA ASP A 830 -44.25 18.54 -6.10
C ASP A 830 -45.09 17.29 -5.79
N ASP A 831 -44.43 16.15 -5.68
CA ASP A 831 -45.05 14.85 -5.43
C ASP A 831 -44.25 14.07 -4.38
N ALA A 832 -44.82 13.97 -3.18
CA ALA A 832 -44.20 13.23 -2.09
C ALA A 832 -44.25 11.69 -2.26
N SER A 833 -44.93 11.16 -3.30
CA SER A 833 -45.03 9.73 -3.59
C SER A 833 -43.80 9.16 -4.33
N GLN A 834 -42.80 9.99 -4.60
CA GLN A 834 -41.60 9.59 -5.35
C GLN A 834 -40.92 8.34 -4.74
N PRO A 835 -40.63 7.29 -5.54
CA PRO A 835 -40.16 5.99 -5.04
C PRO A 835 -38.84 6.02 -4.25
N TRP A 836 -38.01 7.05 -4.43
CA TRP A 836 -36.67 7.12 -3.85
C TRP A 836 -36.64 7.32 -2.34
N LEU A 837 -37.63 8.00 -1.77
CA LEU A 837 -37.70 8.29 -0.33
C LEU A 837 -37.88 7.00 0.51
N GLN A 838 -38.60 6.02 -0.04
CA GLN A 838 -38.82 4.71 0.60
C GLN A 838 -37.55 3.84 0.65
N VAL A 839 -36.55 4.12 -0.20
CA VAL A 839 -35.31 3.32 -0.32
C VAL A 839 -34.26 3.73 0.72
N LEU A 840 -34.20 5.01 1.12
CA LEU A 840 -33.16 5.53 2.02
C LEU A 840 -33.27 4.97 3.44
N GLY A 841 -34.46 4.98 4.04
CA GLY A 841 -34.68 4.46 5.40
C GLY A 841 -34.48 2.95 5.53
N ALA A 842 -34.86 2.19 4.50
CA ALA A 842 -34.71 0.73 4.47
C ALA A 842 -33.24 0.26 4.37
N ARG A 843 -32.34 1.11 3.84
CA ARG A 843 -30.90 0.79 3.71
C ARG A 843 -30.15 0.85 5.04
N ALA A 844 -30.43 1.82 5.90
CA ALA A 844 -29.74 1.99 7.19
C ALA A 844 -29.96 0.79 8.13
N GLN A 845 -31.21 0.32 8.24
CA GLN A 845 -31.53 -0.90 8.98
C GLN A 845 -30.93 -2.16 8.33
N GLY A 846 -30.83 -2.17 7.00
CA GLY A 846 -30.15 -3.21 6.24
C GLY A 846 -28.68 -3.36 6.66
N ILE A 847 -27.95 -2.24 6.78
CA ILE A 847 -26.54 -2.24 7.21
C ILE A 847 -26.40 -2.94 8.57
N VAL A 848 -27.22 -2.58 9.56
CA VAL A 848 -27.14 -3.17 10.91
C VAL A 848 -27.45 -4.68 10.90
N ARG A 849 -28.41 -5.13 10.07
CA ARG A 849 -28.68 -6.58 9.89
C ARG A 849 -27.50 -7.30 9.25
N TYR A 850 -26.83 -6.67 8.29
CA TYR A 850 -25.62 -7.21 7.68
C TYR A 850 -24.43 -7.24 8.64
N GLN A 851 -24.26 -6.22 9.49
CA GLN A 851 -23.24 -6.23 10.56
C GLN A 851 -23.42 -7.44 11.47
N PHE A 852 -24.67 -7.71 11.90
CA PHE A 852 -24.99 -8.91 12.65
C PHE A 852 -24.65 -10.19 11.89
N ALA A 853 -25.06 -10.30 10.62
CA ALA A 853 -24.80 -11.48 9.81
C ALA A 853 -23.31 -11.77 9.64
N ILE A 854 -22.49 -10.74 9.37
CA ILE A 854 -21.03 -10.89 9.19
C ILE A 854 -20.36 -11.36 10.49
N HIS A 855 -20.73 -10.79 11.64
CA HIS A 855 -20.14 -11.20 12.93
C HIS A 855 -20.36 -12.68 13.27
N TYR A 856 -21.37 -13.34 12.68
CA TYR A 856 -21.74 -14.72 12.97
C TYR A 856 -21.73 -15.65 11.74
N GLY A 857 -21.21 -15.20 10.59
CA GLY A 857 -21.12 -16.02 9.37
C GLY A 857 -22.47 -16.39 8.75
N LEU A 858 -23.48 -15.52 8.88
CA LEU A 858 -24.87 -15.74 8.46
C LEU A 858 -25.24 -15.00 7.17
N GLU A 859 -24.26 -14.47 6.42
CA GLU A 859 -24.49 -13.62 5.24
C GLU A 859 -25.30 -14.34 4.17
N GLY A 860 -24.92 -15.58 3.84
CA GLY A 860 -25.63 -16.38 2.84
C GLY A 860 -27.06 -16.74 3.25
N LEU A 861 -27.33 -16.87 4.56
CA LEU A 861 -28.69 -17.08 5.08
C LEU A 861 -29.52 -15.80 4.99
N LEU A 862 -28.94 -14.66 5.39
CA LEU A 862 -29.59 -13.36 5.30
C LEU A 862 -29.94 -13.03 3.84
N GLU A 863 -29.05 -13.32 2.89
CA GLU A 863 -29.30 -13.11 1.47
C GLU A 863 -30.42 -14.01 0.93
N ARG A 864 -30.52 -15.26 1.38
CA ARG A 864 -31.63 -16.16 0.99
C ARG A 864 -32.97 -15.69 1.55
N LEU A 865 -32.99 -15.25 2.81
CA LEU A 865 -34.19 -14.84 3.53
C LEU A 865 -34.60 -13.37 3.27
N ALA A 866 -33.75 -12.56 2.64
CA ALA A 866 -34.03 -11.16 2.38
C ALA A 866 -35.34 -10.97 1.57
N PRO A 867 -36.29 -10.14 2.03
CA PRO A 867 -37.58 -9.94 1.38
C PRO A 867 -37.46 -9.54 -0.08
N LYS A 868 -38.30 -10.12 -0.96
CA LYS A 868 -38.33 -9.80 -2.40
C LYS A 868 -38.48 -8.30 -2.66
N ALA A 869 -39.29 -7.62 -1.85
CA ALA A 869 -39.50 -6.16 -1.93
C ALA A 869 -38.21 -5.36 -1.69
N GLN A 870 -37.36 -5.79 -0.75
CA GLN A 870 -36.08 -5.12 -0.46
C GLN A 870 -35.06 -5.34 -1.59
N LYS A 871 -34.99 -6.56 -2.14
CA LYS A 871 -34.14 -6.87 -3.30
C LYS A 871 -34.57 -6.07 -4.54
N LEU A 872 -35.87 -5.97 -4.77
CA LEU A 872 -36.43 -5.18 -5.87
C LEU A 872 -36.16 -3.68 -5.70
N ALA A 873 -36.30 -3.14 -4.49
CA ALA A 873 -35.99 -1.74 -4.19
C ALA A 873 -34.50 -1.41 -4.43
N LEU A 874 -33.57 -2.28 -4.03
CA LEU A 874 -32.14 -2.12 -4.31
C LEU A 874 -31.82 -2.15 -5.80
N LYS A 875 -32.44 -3.08 -6.55
CA LYS A 875 -32.30 -3.19 -8.00
C LYS A 875 -32.83 -1.94 -8.70
N LYS A 876 -34.05 -1.51 -8.36
CA LYS A 876 -34.71 -0.32 -8.91
C LYS A 876 -33.90 0.96 -8.65
N HIS A 877 -33.29 1.11 -7.47
CA HIS A 877 -32.37 2.22 -7.18
C HIS A 877 -31.16 2.24 -8.12
N GLY A 878 -30.52 1.07 -8.33
CA GLY A 878 -29.38 0.95 -9.24
C GLY A 878 -29.75 1.31 -10.68
N GLU A 879 -30.88 0.79 -11.17
CA GLU A 879 -31.40 1.07 -12.52
C GLU A 879 -31.76 2.54 -12.72
N LEU A 880 -32.45 3.17 -11.75
CA LEU A 880 -32.80 4.59 -11.81
C LEU A 880 -31.56 5.49 -11.78
N THR A 881 -30.56 5.16 -10.95
CA THR A 881 -29.29 5.90 -10.91
C THR A 881 -28.56 5.81 -12.25
N ALA A 882 -28.40 4.59 -12.77
CA ALA A 882 -27.72 4.35 -14.04
C ALA A 882 -28.43 5.05 -15.22
N GLY A 883 -29.76 4.99 -15.25
CA GLY A 883 -30.57 5.69 -16.24
C GLY A 883 -30.38 7.21 -16.20
N LYS A 884 -30.39 7.83 -15.01
CA LYS A 884 -30.17 9.27 -14.85
C LYS A 884 -28.76 9.71 -15.25
N VAL A 885 -27.72 8.95 -14.87
CA VAL A 885 -26.34 9.22 -15.30
C VAL A 885 -26.20 9.10 -16.82
N LYS A 886 -26.74 8.03 -17.42
CA LYS A 886 -26.70 7.83 -18.88
C LYS A 886 -27.36 9.00 -19.61
N ARG A 887 -28.55 9.44 -19.16
CA ARG A 887 -29.23 10.63 -19.71
C ARG A 887 -28.33 11.87 -19.59
N ARG A 888 -27.77 12.13 -18.41
CA ARG A 888 -26.94 13.33 -18.18
C ARG A 888 -25.69 13.35 -19.06
N LEU A 889 -25.07 12.19 -19.31
CA LEU A 889 -23.93 12.04 -20.22
C LEU A 889 -24.27 12.31 -21.69
N GLN A 890 -25.54 12.18 -22.08
CA GLN A 890 -26.03 12.44 -23.44
C GLN A 890 -26.47 13.89 -23.66
N GLN A 891 -26.56 14.70 -22.59
CA GLN A 891 -26.96 16.10 -22.66
C GLN A 891 -25.74 17.01 -22.83
N THR A 892 -25.83 17.94 -23.77
CA THR A 892 -24.81 18.97 -24.05
C THR A 892 -25.07 20.29 -23.30
N GLU A 893 -26.12 20.35 -22.48
CA GLU A 893 -26.53 21.56 -21.76
C GLU A 893 -25.48 22.06 -20.76
N THR A 894 -25.40 23.39 -20.64
CA THR A 894 -24.39 24.16 -19.92
C THR A 894 -24.65 24.34 -18.42
N LYS A 895 -25.62 23.61 -17.83
CA LYS A 895 -25.96 23.74 -16.40
C LYS A 895 -24.76 23.35 -15.51
N LYS A 896 -24.41 24.22 -14.57
CA LYS A 896 -23.29 24.04 -13.62
C LYS A 896 -23.71 23.15 -12.45
N ASP A 897 -23.64 21.84 -12.67
CA ASP A 897 -23.92 20.79 -11.69
C ASP A 897 -22.66 19.95 -11.38
N PHE A 898 -22.71 18.99 -10.46
CA PHE A 898 -21.54 18.17 -10.12
C PHE A 898 -20.96 17.44 -11.33
N MET A 899 -21.82 16.91 -12.21
CA MET A 899 -21.38 16.15 -13.38
C MET A 899 -20.66 17.04 -14.39
N SER A 900 -21.05 18.30 -14.57
CA SER A 900 -20.33 19.24 -15.43
C SER A 900 -18.86 19.39 -15.01
N TYR A 901 -18.57 19.58 -13.72
CA TYR A 901 -17.19 19.70 -13.25
C TYR A 901 -16.43 18.38 -13.27
N ILE A 902 -17.11 17.26 -12.99
CA ILE A 902 -16.48 15.93 -13.04
C ILE A 902 -16.10 15.56 -14.48
N LEU A 903 -16.96 15.84 -15.46
CA LEU A 903 -16.73 15.53 -16.87
C LEU A 903 -15.72 16.50 -17.53
N GLU A 904 -15.65 17.75 -17.08
CA GLU A 904 -14.63 18.72 -17.53
C GLU A 904 -13.22 18.39 -16.99
N ASN A 905 -13.11 17.54 -15.96
CA ASN A 905 -11.84 17.16 -15.36
C ASN A 905 -11.08 16.12 -16.20
N ARG A 906 -10.32 16.60 -17.21
CA ARG A 906 -9.52 15.77 -18.14
C ARG A 906 -8.45 14.88 -17.49
N GLN A 907 -8.14 15.07 -16.20
CA GLN A 907 -7.21 14.21 -15.46
C GLN A 907 -7.90 13.02 -14.76
N ALA A 908 -9.23 12.96 -14.79
CA ALA A 908 -10.02 11.93 -14.14
C ALA A 908 -10.34 10.79 -15.12
N ASP A 909 -9.56 9.72 -15.08
CA ASP A 909 -9.91 8.46 -15.75
C ASP A 909 -10.98 7.73 -14.93
N LEU A 910 -12.25 8.11 -15.13
CA LEU A 910 -13.42 7.51 -14.48
C LEU A 910 -14.23 6.69 -15.48
N SER A 911 -14.49 5.43 -15.14
CA SER A 911 -15.42 4.61 -15.92
C SER A 911 -16.87 5.06 -15.72
N ASN A 912 -17.77 4.71 -16.65
CA ASN A 912 -19.21 4.92 -16.45
C ASN A 912 -19.73 4.25 -15.16
N ALA A 913 -19.14 3.13 -14.75
CA ALA A 913 -19.48 2.46 -13.50
C ALA A 913 -19.05 3.28 -12.27
N ASP A 914 -17.89 3.95 -12.33
CA ASP A 914 -17.43 4.86 -11.28
C ASP A 914 -18.40 6.04 -11.15
N LEU A 915 -18.81 6.66 -12.27
CA LEU A 915 -19.77 7.77 -12.28
C LEU A 915 -21.11 7.38 -11.65
N VAL A 916 -21.66 6.19 -11.99
CA VAL A 916 -22.92 5.69 -11.40
C VAL A 916 -22.78 5.46 -9.90
N ARG A 917 -21.67 4.86 -9.45
CA ARG A 917 -21.44 4.63 -8.01
C ARG A 917 -21.25 5.93 -7.24
N MET A 918 -20.58 6.91 -7.82
CA MET A 918 -20.35 8.22 -7.21
C MET A 918 -21.65 9.03 -7.12
N ALA A 919 -22.45 9.06 -8.19
CA ALA A 919 -23.76 9.71 -8.16
C ALA A 919 -24.70 9.06 -7.13
N SER A 920 -24.69 7.73 -7.02
CA SER A 920 -25.41 7.00 -5.97
C SER A 920 -24.96 7.42 -4.56
N ALA A 921 -23.65 7.60 -4.36
CA ALA A 921 -23.11 8.06 -3.08
C ALA A 921 -23.51 9.51 -2.75
N PHE A 922 -23.56 10.41 -3.73
CA PHE A 922 -24.01 11.79 -3.52
C PHE A 922 -25.46 11.85 -3.05
N ILE A 923 -26.37 11.13 -3.72
CA ILE A 923 -27.79 11.13 -3.32
C ILE A 923 -27.98 10.64 -1.89
N VAL A 924 -27.33 9.53 -1.52
CA VAL A 924 -27.45 8.96 -0.17
C VAL A 924 -26.82 9.89 0.88
N ALA A 925 -25.63 10.42 0.63
CA ALA A 925 -24.91 11.25 1.58
C ALA A 925 -25.55 12.64 1.74
N GLY A 926 -25.94 13.30 0.65
CA GLY A 926 -26.43 14.68 0.65
C GLY A 926 -27.86 14.82 1.18
N SER A 927 -28.78 13.94 0.79
CA SER A 927 -30.20 14.09 1.17
C SER A 927 -30.48 13.82 2.66
N GLY A 928 -30.04 12.67 3.16
CA GLY A 928 -30.36 12.22 4.51
C GLY A 928 -29.69 13.04 5.61
N THR A 929 -28.46 13.49 5.40
CA THR A 929 -27.70 14.21 6.43
C THR A 929 -28.12 15.67 6.57
N ALA A 930 -28.32 16.38 5.45
CA ALA A 930 -28.79 17.77 5.45
C ALA A 930 -30.17 17.89 6.09
N SER A 931 -31.13 17.04 5.68
CA SER A 931 -32.46 17.00 6.29
C SER A 931 -32.42 16.67 7.78
N THR A 932 -31.43 15.92 8.26
CA THR A 932 -31.29 15.57 9.68
C THR A 932 -30.79 16.74 10.51
N ALA A 933 -29.78 17.45 10.00
CA ALA A 933 -29.30 18.68 10.63
C ALA A 933 -30.41 19.74 10.70
N LEU A 934 -31.15 19.98 9.60
CA LEU A 934 -32.27 20.93 9.57
C LEU A 934 -33.36 20.58 10.60
N SER A 935 -33.77 19.31 10.67
CA SER A 935 -34.78 18.87 11.65
C SER A 935 -34.32 19.07 13.09
N GLY A 936 -33.09 18.67 13.42
CA GLY A 936 -32.53 18.82 14.77
C GLY A 936 -32.45 20.29 15.18
N ILE A 937 -31.89 21.15 14.31
CA ILE A 937 -31.78 22.59 14.56
C ILE A 937 -33.16 23.21 14.76
N ALA A 938 -34.13 22.91 13.89
CA ALA A 938 -35.48 23.43 14.02
C ALA A 938 -36.13 23.01 15.36
N TYR A 939 -36.01 21.75 15.75
CA TYR A 939 -36.53 21.25 17.03
C TYR A 939 -35.89 21.96 18.23
N PHE A 940 -34.55 22.06 18.28
CA PHE A 940 -33.85 22.69 19.40
C PHE A 940 -34.14 24.18 19.50
N LEU A 941 -34.30 24.89 18.38
CA LEU A 941 -34.74 26.28 18.37
C LEU A 941 -36.16 26.42 18.92
N CYS A 942 -37.12 25.64 18.41
CA CYS A 942 -38.51 25.76 18.87
C CYS A 942 -38.69 25.34 20.34
N SER A 943 -37.81 24.48 20.86
CA SER A 943 -37.78 24.09 22.28
C SER A 943 -37.06 25.12 23.17
N ASN A 944 -36.44 26.15 22.59
CA ASN A 944 -35.71 27.19 23.31
C ASN A 944 -36.16 28.59 22.86
N PRO A 945 -37.26 29.13 23.41
CA PRO A 945 -37.87 30.40 22.96
C PRO A 945 -36.91 31.59 22.92
N GLU A 946 -36.01 31.71 23.90
CA GLU A 946 -34.99 32.77 23.94
C GLU A 946 -34.06 32.74 22.71
N LYS A 947 -33.56 31.55 22.38
CA LYS A 947 -32.59 31.33 21.31
C LYS A 947 -33.28 31.44 19.95
N TYR A 948 -34.52 30.96 19.87
CA TYR A 948 -35.43 31.19 18.76
C TYR A 948 -35.58 32.69 18.47
N LEU A 949 -35.96 33.49 19.48
CA LEU A 949 -36.20 34.92 19.32
C LEU A 949 -34.92 35.64 18.85
N LYS A 950 -33.78 35.35 19.48
CA LYS A 950 -32.49 35.93 19.11
C LYS A 950 -32.11 35.64 17.66
N LEU A 951 -32.28 34.40 17.20
CA LEU A 951 -32.02 34.04 15.80
C LEU A 951 -32.99 34.72 14.84
N THR A 952 -34.29 34.70 15.13
CA THR A 952 -35.29 35.35 14.28
C THR A 952 -35.07 36.86 14.18
N GLN A 953 -34.64 37.50 15.27
CA GLN A 953 -34.28 38.93 15.28
C GLN A 953 -33.07 39.21 14.39
N GLU A 954 -31.99 38.42 14.50
CA GLU A 954 -30.81 38.56 13.62
C GLU A 954 -31.22 38.44 12.14
N ILE A 955 -31.95 37.38 11.78
CA ILE A 955 -32.35 37.12 10.40
C ILE A 955 -33.28 38.22 9.86
N ARG A 956 -34.31 38.60 10.62
CA ARG A 956 -35.33 39.56 10.14
C ARG A 956 -34.83 41.00 10.10
N SER A 957 -33.82 41.34 10.92
CA SER A 957 -33.16 42.65 10.86
C SER A 957 -32.11 42.75 9.75
N ALA A 958 -31.59 41.62 9.27
CA ALA A 958 -30.58 41.58 8.22
C ALA A 958 -31.14 41.66 6.80
N PHE A 959 -32.43 41.34 6.59
CA PHE A 959 -33.02 41.23 5.25
C PHE A 959 -34.40 41.87 5.13
N ASP A 960 -34.54 42.76 4.14
CA ASP A 960 -35.81 43.40 3.79
C ASP A 960 -36.68 42.50 2.90
N LYS A 961 -36.06 41.72 2.01
CA LYS A 961 -36.76 40.82 1.07
C LYS A 961 -36.20 39.40 1.13
N ASP A 962 -37.06 38.44 0.81
CA ASP A 962 -36.68 37.02 0.69
C ASP A 962 -35.58 36.79 -0.37
N SER A 963 -35.55 37.60 -1.43
CA SER A 963 -34.51 37.57 -2.47
C SER A 963 -33.12 37.96 -1.98
N ASP A 964 -33.02 38.66 -0.84
CA ASP A 964 -31.75 39.13 -0.30
C ASP A 964 -31.03 38.02 0.50
N ILE A 965 -31.72 36.91 0.75
CA ILE A 965 -31.21 35.73 1.46
C ILE A 965 -30.42 34.84 0.49
N THR A 966 -29.13 35.12 0.39
CA THR A 966 -28.17 34.48 -0.52
C THR A 966 -27.11 33.70 0.26
N MET A 967 -26.30 32.89 -0.42
CA MET A 967 -25.18 32.16 0.20
C MET A 967 -24.14 33.12 0.81
N ALA A 968 -23.91 34.27 0.16
CA ALA A 968 -22.99 35.30 0.63
C ALA A 968 -23.57 36.03 1.83
N SER A 969 -24.78 36.56 1.73
CA SER A 969 -25.38 37.40 2.79
C SER A 969 -25.66 36.61 4.07
N THR A 970 -26.08 35.34 3.96
CA THR A 970 -26.23 34.45 5.13
C THR A 970 -24.89 34.02 5.75
N GLY A 971 -23.76 34.22 5.08
CA GLY A 971 -22.42 33.96 5.62
C GLY A 971 -21.98 34.92 6.72
N GLU A 972 -22.57 36.13 6.74
CA GLU A 972 -22.25 37.17 7.71
C GLU A 972 -23.05 37.06 9.02
N LEU A 973 -24.08 36.20 9.05
CA LEU A 973 -24.95 36.01 10.21
C LEU A 973 -24.26 35.17 11.28
N ARG A 974 -23.71 35.86 12.29
CA ARG A 974 -22.88 35.28 13.34
C ARG A 974 -23.67 34.31 14.22
N TYR A 975 -24.89 34.69 14.62
CA TYR A 975 -25.72 33.86 15.48
C TYR A 975 -26.31 32.65 14.73
N LEU A 976 -26.72 32.80 13.47
CA LEU A 976 -27.08 31.67 12.62
C LEU A 976 -25.95 30.64 12.51
N LYS A 977 -24.71 31.09 12.29
CA LYS A 977 -23.54 30.20 12.26
C LYS A 977 -23.36 29.47 13.59
N ALA A 978 -23.49 30.18 14.71
CA ALA A 978 -23.40 29.62 16.06
C ALA A 978 -24.51 28.57 16.33
N VAL A 979 -25.74 28.84 15.89
CA VAL A 979 -26.88 27.92 15.96
C VAL A 979 -26.61 26.65 15.15
N ILE A 980 -26.05 26.77 13.95
CA ILE A 980 -25.71 25.63 13.10
C ILE A 980 -24.61 24.77 13.74
N GLU A 981 -23.52 25.38 14.23
CA GLU A 981 -22.45 24.64 14.91
C GLU A 981 -22.97 23.92 16.16
N GLU A 982 -23.80 24.58 16.96
CA GLU A 982 -24.38 23.98 18.15
C GLU A 982 -25.37 22.86 17.82
N GLY A 983 -26.18 23.04 16.78
CA GLY A 983 -27.12 22.02 16.30
C GLY A 983 -26.39 20.79 15.79
N LEU A 984 -25.32 20.97 15.02
CA LEU A 984 -24.47 19.88 14.54
C LEU A 984 -23.69 19.20 15.67
N ARG A 985 -23.36 19.91 16.75
CA ARG A 985 -22.77 19.33 17.96
C ARG A 985 -23.79 18.47 18.69
N ILE A 986 -24.91 19.04 19.13
CA ILE A 986 -25.87 18.35 20.01
C ILE A 986 -26.66 17.27 19.26
N TYR A 987 -26.89 17.46 17.96
CA TYR A 987 -27.65 16.56 17.11
C TYR A 987 -26.87 16.23 15.83
N PRO A 988 -25.74 15.51 15.95
CA PRO A 988 -24.88 15.23 14.81
C PRO A 988 -25.61 14.33 13.82
N PRO A 989 -25.66 14.65 12.52
CA PRO A 989 -26.38 13.83 11.53
C PRO A 989 -25.91 12.37 11.46
N SER A 990 -24.64 12.12 11.81
CA SER A 990 -24.05 10.79 11.98
C SER A 990 -23.59 10.61 13.44
N PRO A 991 -24.49 10.21 14.35
CA PRO A 991 -24.19 10.14 15.79
C PRO A 991 -23.26 8.98 16.19
N SER A 992 -23.04 8.03 15.29
CA SER A 992 -22.30 6.78 15.53
C SER A 992 -20.79 6.89 15.31
N THR A 993 -20.03 5.90 15.78
CA THR A 993 -18.59 5.77 15.52
C THR A 993 -18.30 5.37 14.07
N LEU A 994 -17.20 5.89 13.50
CA LEU A 994 -16.64 5.42 12.24
C LEU A 994 -15.38 4.58 12.53
N PRO A 995 -15.49 3.29 12.90
CA PRO A 995 -14.35 2.55 13.43
C PRO A 995 -13.25 2.36 12.39
N ARG A 996 -12.02 2.28 12.90
CA ARG A 996 -10.79 2.00 12.16
C ARG A 996 -9.97 0.94 12.87
N PHE A 997 -9.25 0.14 12.09
CA PHE A 997 -8.29 -0.82 12.60
C PHE A 997 -6.99 -0.14 13.00
N VAL A 998 -6.52 -0.43 14.20
CA VAL A 998 -5.16 -0.11 14.62
C VAL A 998 -4.18 -0.91 13.74
N PRO A 999 -3.25 -0.25 13.02
CA PRO A 999 -2.32 -0.89 12.09
C PRO A 999 -1.08 -1.46 12.80
N GLY A 1000 -0.26 -2.21 12.06
CA GLY A 1000 1.07 -2.67 12.50
C GLY A 1000 1.00 -3.62 13.70
N VAL A 1001 1.77 -3.31 14.76
CA VAL A 1001 1.81 -4.08 16.02
C VAL A 1001 0.88 -3.52 17.11
N GLY A 1002 0.32 -2.33 16.88
CA GLY A 1002 -0.42 -1.55 17.85
C GLY A 1002 -0.03 -0.08 17.77
N GLU A 1003 -0.76 0.76 18.49
CA GLU A 1003 -0.51 2.20 18.54
C GLU A 1003 -0.89 2.73 19.92
N GLU A 1004 -0.15 3.74 20.38
CA GLU A 1004 -0.55 4.51 21.54
C GLU A 1004 -1.63 5.55 21.17
N ILE A 1005 -2.78 5.46 21.84
CA ILE A 1005 -3.90 6.40 21.70
C ILE A 1005 -4.19 6.97 23.10
N GLU A 1006 -4.04 8.29 23.25
CA GLU A 1006 -4.20 9.00 24.53
C GLU A 1006 -3.35 8.41 25.67
N GLY A 1007 -2.06 8.19 25.42
CA GLY A 1007 -1.13 7.69 26.45
C GLY A 1007 -1.29 6.20 26.79
N LYS A 1008 -2.16 5.46 26.07
CA LYS A 1008 -2.40 4.04 26.32
C LYS A 1008 -2.20 3.20 25.07
N TRP A 1009 -1.49 2.09 25.23
CA TRP A 1009 -1.21 1.15 24.15
C TRP A 1009 -2.44 0.35 23.73
N VAL A 1010 -2.80 0.44 22.45
CA VAL A 1010 -3.86 -0.35 21.82
C VAL A 1010 -3.24 -1.34 20.83
N PRO A 1011 -3.44 -2.66 20.99
CA PRO A 1011 -2.90 -3.65 20.06
C PRO A 1011 -3.50 -3.55 18.65
N ALA A 1012 -2.73 -3.98 17.66
CA ALA A 1012 -3.20 -4.07 16.27
C ALA A 1012 -4.42 -4.99 16.11
N GLY A 1013 -5.22 -4.72 15.08
CA GLY A 1013 -6.48 -5.43 14.84
C GLY A 1013 -7.63 -5.03 15.79
N THR A 1014 -7.37 -4.21 16.80
CA THR A 1014 -8.42 -3.57 17.61
C THR A 1014 -9.16 -2.53 16.76
N ALA A 1015 -10.49 -2.53 16.83
CA ALA A 1015 -11.28 -1.46 16.25
C ALA A 1015 -11.34 -0.27 17.21
N VAL A 1016 -11.00 0.92 16.72
CA VAL A 1016 -11.02 2.16 17.49
C VAL A 1016 -11.77 3.24 16.72
N GLY A 1017 -12.44 4.14 17.43
CA GLY A 1017 -13.03 5.31 16.82
C GLY A 1017 -13.65 6.26 17.83
N VAL A 1018 -13.96 7.47 17.39
CA VAL A 1018 -14.61 8.47 18.23
C VAL A 1018 -16.12 8.39 18.05
N HIS A 1019 -16.85 8.22 19.15
CA HIS A 1019 -18.31 8.15 19.13
C HIS A 1019 -18.90 9.56 19.20
N GLN A 1020 -19.43 10.05 18.07
CA GLN A 1020 -19.76 11.47 17.89
C GLN A 1020 -20.78 11.98 18.91
N LEU A 1021 -21.87 11.24 19.13
CA LEU A 1021 -22.91 11.66 20.10
C LEU A 1021 -22.36 11.75 21.53
N SER A 1022 -21.43 10.86 21.89
CA SER A 1022 -20.79 10.88 23.21
C SER A 1022 -19.76 12.00 23.32
N ALA A 1023 -18.95 12.21 22.27
CA ALA A 1023 -18.01 13.32 22.21
C ALA A 1023 -18.71 14.68 22.33
N ALA A 1024 -19.88 14.81 21.71
CA ALA A 1024 -20.72 16.00 21.79
C ALA A 1024 -21.32 16.26 23.17
N HIS A 1025 -21.68 15.21 23.93
CA HIS A 1025 -22.37 15.35 25.21
C HIS A 1025 -21.48 15.09 26.44
N SER A 1026 -20.19 14.82 26.24
CA SER A 1026 -19.25 14.59 27.32
C SER A 1026 -18.98 15.88 28.08
N SER A 1027 -19.20 15.88 29.39
CA SER A 1027 -18.83 16.98 30.28
C SER A 1027 -17.32 17.22 30.35
N ALA A 1028 -16.50 16.25 29.91
CA ALA A 1028 -15.05 16.44 29.78
C ALA A 1028 -14.68 17.34 28.59
N ASN A 1029 -15.57 17.48 27.61
CA ASN A 1029 -15.35 18.31 26.43
C ASN A 1029 -16.15 19.62 26.49
N TRP A 1030 -17.30 19.66 27.19
CA TRP A 1030 -18.23 20.79 27.12
C TRP A 1030 -18.81 21.14 28.50
N ALA A 1031 -18.78 22.42 28.86
CA ALA A 1031 -19.57 22.96 29.95
C ALA A 1031 -21.06 22.94 29.55
N ARG A 1032 -21.92 22.45 30.48
CA ARG A 1032 -23.36 22.26 30.24
C ARG A 1032 -23.62 21.46 28.95
N ALA A 1033 -22.93 20.33 28.81
CA ALA A 1033 -22.82 19.58 27.56
C ALA A 1033 -24.14 19.16 26.90
N SER A 1034 -25.19 18.93 27.69
CA SER A 1034 -26.51 18.49 27.18
C SER A 1034 -27.46 19.64 26.83
N GLU A 1035 -27.07 20.88 27.08
CA GLU A 1035 -27.89 22.04 26.77
C GLU A 1035 -27.56 22.58 25.37
N PHE A 1036 -28.58 23.01 24.63
CA PHE A 1036 -28.42 23.68 23.34
C PHE A 1036 -28.09 25.16 23.58
N ILE A 1037 -26.82 25.54 23.44
CA ILE A 1037 -26.31 26.88 23.74
C ILE A 1037 -25.47 27.39 22.55
N PRO A 1038 -26.09 28.06 21.56
CA PRO A 1038 -25.37 28.68 20.44
C PRO A 1038 -24.28 29.65 20.91
N GLU A 1039 -24.50 30.36 22.01
CA GLU A 1039 -23.58 31.36 22.57
C GLU A 1039 -22.15 30.84 22.76
N ARG A 1040 -21.96 29.54 23.02
CA ARG A 1040 -20.62 28.95 23.16
C ARG A 1040 -19.74 29.11 21.91
N TRP A 1041 -20.34 29.34 20.75
CA TRP A 1041 -19.66 29.53 19.47
C TRP A 1041 -19.38 31.00 19.14
N LEU A 1042 -19.85 31.94 19.96
CA LEU A 1042 -19.56 33.36 19.84
C LEU A 1042 -18.26 33.74 20.57
N GLU A 1043 -17.65 34.85 20.17
CA GLU A 1043 -16.47 35.40 20.83
C GLU A 1043 -16.88 36.17 22.09
N GLY A 1044 -16.11 36.07 23.18
CA GLY A 1044 -16.30 36.86 24.41
C GLY A 1044 -17.08 36.17 25.53
N GLU A 1045 -17.59 34.95 25.33
CA GLU A 1045 -18.35 34.20 26.34
C GLU A 1045 -17.41 33.38 27.26
N GLU A 1046 -16.96 33.99 28.36
CA GLU A 1046 -15.97 33.39 29.28
C GLU A 1046 -16.47 32.07 29.90
N ALA A 1047 -17.79 31.91 30.07
CA ALA A 1047 -18.42 30.71 30.64
C ALA A 1047 -18.17 29.42 29.83
N PHE A 1048 -17.76 29.52 28.57
CA PHE A 1048 -17.54 28.37 27.66
C PHE A 1048 -16.12 28.31 27.10
N LYS A 1049 -15.19 29.10 27.66
CA LYS A 1049 -13.80 29.17 27.19
C LYS A 1049 -13.04 27.85 27.32
N THR A 1050 -13.43 27.01 28.27
CA THR A 1050 -12.82 25.70 28.51
C THR A 1050 -13.38 24.60 27.62
N ASP A 1051 -14.37 24.90 26.76
CA ASP A 1051 -14.94 23.90 25.85
C ASP A 1051 -13.92 23.47 24.78
N ASP A 1052 -13.77 22.17 24.61
CA ASP A 1052 -13.00 21.59 23.52
C ASP A 1052 -13.86 21.53 22.24
N LYS A 1053 -13.93 22.65 21.55
CA LYS A 1053 -14.63 22.78 20.26
C LYS A 1053 -14.16 21.77 19.22
N SER A 1054 -12.93 21.29 19.31
CA SER A 1054 -12.36 20.34 18.35
C SER A 1054 -12.84 18.90 18.53
N ALA A 1055 -13.55 18.60 19.63
CA ALA A 1055 -14.24 17.34 19.84
C ALA A 1055 -15.50 17.18 18.96
N SER A 1056 -16.07 18.30 18.48
CA SER A 1056 -17.20 18.29 17.52
C SER A 1056 -16.67 18.16 16.09
N GLN A 1057 -16.88 16.99 15.46
CA GLN A 1057 -16.47 16.71 14.08
C GLN A 1057 -17.63 16.13 13.24
N PRO A 1058 -18.75 16.88 13.06
CA PRO A 1058 -19.94 16.39 12.34
C PRO A 1058 -19.65 16.03 10.87
N PHE A 1059 -18.57 16.57 10.31
CA PHE A 1059 -18.09 16.29 8.95
C PHE A 1059 -16.91 15.30 8.90
N SER A 1060 -16.60 14.61 10.00
CA SER A 1060 -15.39 13.79 10.18
C SER A 1060 -14.10 14.61 10.04
N PHE A 1061 -12.95 13.98 10.31
CA PHE A 1061 -11.63 14.61 10.33
C PHE A 1061 -10.66 13.98 9.32
N GLY A 1062 -9.63 14.74 8.92
CA GLY A 1062 -8.51 14.28 8.10
C GLY A 1062 -8.82 14.00 6.62
N PRO A 1063 -7.99 13.19 5.92
CA PRO A 1063 -8.09 12.96 4.47
C PRO A 1063 -9.43 12.36 4.00
N ARG A 1064 -10.17 11.73 4.92
CA ARG A 1064 -11.48 11.10 4.69
C ARG A 1064 -12.65 11.97 5.16
N ASN A 1065 -12.43 13.25 5.45
CA ASN A 1065 -13.50 14.17 5.85
C ASN A 1065 -14.53 14.39 4.73
N CYS A 1066 -15.71 14.89 5.09
CA CYS A 1066 -16.80 15.15 4.17
C CYS A 1066 -16.36 16.13 3.07
N ILE A 1067 -16.48 15.70 1.82
CA ILE A 1067 -16.16 16.55 0.66
C ILE A 1067 -17.19 17.66 0.46
N GLY A 1068 -18.45 17.41 0.84
CA GLY A 1068 -19.57 18.35 0.72
C GLY A 1068 -19.72 19.30 1.90
N LYS A 1069 -18.71 19.45 2.77
CA LYS A 1069 -18.80 20.29 3.99
C LYS A 1069 -19.28 21.71 3.67
N SER A 1070 -18.62 22.38 2.73
CA SER A 1070 -18.95 23.77 2.36
C SER A 1070 -20.35 23.91 1.75
N MET A 1071 -20.76 22.93 0.92
CA MET A 1071 -22.10 22.87 0.35
C MET A 1071 -23.17 22.72 1.44
N ALA A 1072 -22.97 21.81 2.39
CA ALA A 1072 -23.90 21.59 3.49
C ALA A 1072 -24.10 22.84 4.34
N TYR A 1073 -23.03 23.58 4.66
CA TYR A 1073 -23.17 24.86 5.37
C TYR A 1073 -23.95 25.90 4.56
N ALA A 1074 -23.79 25.95 3.23
CA ALA A 1074 -24.57 26.85 2.38
C ALA A 1074 -26.06 26.47 2.40
N GLU A 1075 -26.38 25.20 2.20
CA GLU A 1075 -27.75 24.67 2.25
C GLU A 1075 -28.43 24.96 3.59
N LEU A 1076 -27.76 24.63 4.72
CA LEU A 1076 -28.31 24.87 6.06
C LEU A 1076 -28.59 26.35 6.30
N ARG A 1077 -27.65 27.24 5.95
CA ARG A 1077 -27.82 28.68 6.15
C ARG A 1077 -28.99 29.24 5.34
N ILE A 1078 -29.08 28.92 4.05
CA ILE A 1078 -30.14 29.41 3.17
C ILE A 1078 -31.51 28.90 3.64
N VAL A 1079 -31.65 27.60 3.88
CA VAL A 1079 -32.94 27.01 4.26
C VAL A 1079 -33.42 27.52 5.62
N LEU A 1080 -32.54 27.58 6.63
CA LEU A 1080 -32.91 28.08 7.96
C LEU A 1080 -33.22 29.58 7.92
N ALA A 1081 -32.41 30.39 7.24
CA ALA A 1081 -32.65 31.82 7.11
C ALA A 1081 -34.02 32.10 6.46
N LYS A 1082 -34.32 31.44 5.34
CA LYS A 1082 -35.62 31.58 4.67
C LYS A 1082 -36.79 31.11 5.54
N LEU A 1083 -36.63 29.98 6.24
CA LEU A 1083 -37.68 29.44 7.11
C LEU A 1083 -38.06 30.42 8.22
N PHE A 1084 -37.07 30.90 8.98
CA PHE A 1084 -37.30 31.79 10.12
C PHE A 1084 -37.59 33.25 9.73
N TRP A 1085 -37.20 33.65 8.51
CA TRP A 1085 -37.63 34.92 7.93
C TRP A 1085 -39.12 34.90 7.55
N ASN A 1086 -39.63 33.78 7.00
CA ASN A 1086 -41.01 33.68 6.51
C ASN A 1086 -42.03 33.28 7.58
N PHE A 1087 -41.64 32.50 8.60
CA PHE A 1087 -42.58 31.88 9.53
C PHE A 1087 -42.21 32.04 11.00
N ASP A 1088 -43.25 32.03 11.84
CA ASP A 1088 -43.15 31.75 13.27
C ASP A 1088 -43.57 30.29 13.52
N LEU A 1089 -42.68 29.47 14.08
CA LEU A 1089 -42.89 28.04 14.28
C LEU A 1089 -43.28 27.73 15.73
N GLU A 1090 -44.24 26.82 15.90
CA GLU A 1090 -44.72 26.36 17.19
C GLU A 1090 -44.75 24.83 17.22
N LEU A 1091 -44.10 24.19 18.21
CA LEU A 1091 -44.14 22.74 18.38
C LEU A 1091 -45.54 22.27 18.77
N VAL A 1092 -45.97 21.13 18.22
CA VAL A 1092 -47.28 20.54 18.49
C VAL A 1092 -47.14 19.25 19.30
N GLY A 1093 -47.89 19.16 20.41
CA GLY A 1093 -48.14 17.91 21.16
C GLY A 1093 -46.89 17.19 21.66
N ASN A 1094 -46.80 15.87 21.39
CA ASN A 1094 -45.74 14.94 21.82
C ASN A 1094 -44.33 15.25 21.27
N SER A 1095 -44.15 16.38 20.58
CA SER A 1095 -42.85 16.76 20.01
C SER A 1095 -41.86 17.30 21.06
N ASN A 1096 -42.23 17.41 22.34
CA ASN A 1096 -41.33 17.90 23.39
C ASN A 1096 -40.17 16.94 23.69
N ASP A 1097 -40.38 15.63 23.57
CA ASP A 1097 -39.34 14.59 23.75
C ASP A 1097 -38.93 13.97 22.39
N TRP A 1098 -38.85 14.79 21.35
CA TRP A 1098 -38.70 14.32 19.96
C TRP A 1098 -37.38 13.57 19.73
N VAL A 1099 -36.31 13.91 20.44
CA VAL A 1099 -35.00 13.26 20.29
C VAL A 1099 -35.02 11.85 20.91
N GLU A 1100 -35.65 11.70 22.06
CA GLU A 1100 -35.75 10.47 22.85
C GLU A 1100 -36.62 9.41 22.17
N GLN A 1101 -37.58 9.84 21.35
CA GLN A 1101 -38.47 8.96 20.59
C GLN A 1101 -37.81 8.32 19.36
N GLN A 1102 -36.60 8.75 19.01
CA GLN A 1102 -35.93 8.31 17.79
C GLN A 1102 -34.99 7.13 18.01
N LYS A 1103 -34.69 6.44 16.90
CA LYS A 1103 -33.71 5.37 16.84
C LYS A 1103 -32.52 5.78 16.00
N VAL A 1104 -31.39 5.12 16.20
CA VAL A 1104 -30.17 5.32 15.45
C VAL A 1104 -29.70 3.99 14.84
N TYR A 1105 -29.67 3.95 13.51
CA TYR A 1105 -29.13 2.84 12.72
C TYR A 1105 -28.03 3.40 11.81
N LEU A 1106 -26.83 3.62 12.36
CA LEU A 1106 -25.74 4.44 11.78
C LEU A 1106 -26.09 5.95 11.74
N ILE A 1107 -27.25 6.28 11.18
CA ILE A 1107 -27.89 7.60 11.12
C ILE A 1107 -29.22 7.60 11.89
N TRP A 1108 -29.78 8.79 12.13
CA TRP A 1108 -31.08 8.95 12.79
C TRP A 1108 -32.23 8.38 11.93
N GLN A 1109 -33.07 7.57 12.58
CA GLN A 1109 -34.41 7.25 12.10
C GLN A 1109 -35.38 8.27 12.69
N LYS A 1110 -35.61 9.35 11.94
CA LYS A 1110 -36.44 10.47 12.36
C LYS A 1110 -37.91 10.11 12.43
N VAL A 1111 -38.56 10.46 13.53
CA VAL A 1111 -40.03 10.50 13.65
C VAL A 1111 -40.52 11.87 13.17
N PRO A 1112 -41.79 12.02 12.73
CA PRO A 1112 -42.33 13.30 12.29
C PRO A 1112 -42.08 14.43 13.31
N LEU A 1113 -41.67 15.61 12.83
CA LEU A 1113 -41.53 16.81 13.67
C LEU A 1113 -42.69 17.74 13.35
N MET A 1114 -43.76 17.65 14.13
CA MET A 1114 -45.00 18.36 13.87
C MET A 1114 -44.95 19.78 14.42
N VAL A 1115 -45.10 20.76 13.54
CA VAL A 1115 -45.12 22.18 13.91
C VAL A 1115 -46.30 22.91 13.28
N LYS A 1116 -46.80 23.97 13.92
CA LYS A 1116 -47.62 24.97 13.23
C LYS A 1116 -46.71 26.03 12.66
N CYS A 1117 -46.86 26.33 11.38
CA CYS A 1117 -46.16 27.42 10.71
C CYS A 1117 -47.10 28.62 10.60
N HIS A 1118 -46.93 29.60 11.48
CA HIS A 1118 -47.66 30.86 11.42
C HIS A 1118 -46.95 31.81 10.46
N LYS A 1119 -47.70 32.61 9.71
CA LYS A 1119 -47.09 33.69 8.92
C LYS A 1119 -46.36 34.65 9.86
N ARG A 1120 -45.13 35.04 9.50
CA ARG A 1120 -44.31 36.00 10.26
C ARG A 1120 -45.17 37.18 10.72
N ARG A 1121 -45.11 37.46 12.03
CA ARG A 1121 -45.71 38.64 12.66
C ARG A 1121 -44.93 39.92 12.37
#